data_AF-A0A9D6XDU3-F1
#
_entry.id   AF-A0A9D6XDU3-F1
#
_cell.length_a   1.000
_cell.length_b   1.000
_cell.length_c   1.000
_cell.angle_alpha   90.00
_cell.angle_beta   90.00
_cell.angle_gamma   90.00
#
_symmetry.space_group_name_H-M   'P 1'
#
loop_
_entity.id
_entity.type
_entity.pdbx_description
1 polymer ?
#
loop_
_entity_poly.entity_id
_entity_poly.type
_entity_poly.pdbx_seq_one_letter_code
_entity_poly.pdbx_strand_id
1 'polypeptide(L)'
;MIGALAAKPSSTQAEAIRLATEKSVHARNLYAEQTVAELTSMLAASEEEVRRAILRYKSLGSLPDNKLAALKGLEKLQADIREITGSLRRDQTLRFRKAAKASFRRGIYGGIGEFASAQLPFYRDLTPEGMDKLATRVFTLVDTDALDFMTNYNLVLAGDVHRELADGIKRVVMGGVATGKGVEDIVRDLGRVVKDPESFRQAGSKVFTKAQYRMEVIARTEVLRSHNMGRIKFHDQVGVQKLEWMTMEDERVCPVCGPLDGKVFDTARFPRQPAHPNCRCTSVVAWPLVICGGELGAKAADEPGACILPPQALEEQAKAKAAEEAKLKAAFEGGQISDLNTLTAKQLQTLAKQNGVSIARTKADFVKLLDAAEPGVDHSTLAGAALDTKLKEHKIGLLRTKDDLVQLLAQKQASLKQAQQIAEQIKKVPQAGGLHDLTVAELQEAAKAKGVSLNMTKKDVVDLLDELEPGVDHTGLQGASLIEAKKKHHIGPLKNKQQLVKALEKAAGEELAEKAKKEAVEAAEKAAVTKAKHAVEQAAAKVVLPQSPAGYSDFLAAVKEAESALAASPGLPQEMLHGHAKELALKKKLFQDQVGSMKAGELKNLAKDTQLKHWQWANKDELVTLFTETDPAKIEAAKAGIETKHAAWAEKHGGKKKAAAPEPPKPAPAPPKPAPAPKPTPPAPPVFSKKGSEFDEADSAWLAKGKSGNFNLAGKAKVGGAHEKEFWTDEAGDRWLFKPVGKAEDEFIAHGEEAAYRIGRLIDPNAVEVRTIPLNGRLGSIQKWRTDLKEKFDFSGMDPSDLTTLEIEQIQREHVIDWLISNHDGHAKQFLRGRDGKV
;
A
#
# COMPACT_ATOMS: atom_id res chain seq x y z
N MET A 1 19.80 -32.78 59.73
CA MET A 1 18.76 -31.76 59.46
C MET A 1 19.25 -30.87 58.34
N ILE A 2 18.67 -30.95 57.14
CA ILE A 2 18.45 -29.86 56.16
C ILE A 2 17.45 -30.43 55.13
N GLY A 3 16.23 -29.89 55.22
CA GLY A 3 15.20 -29.68 54.19
C GLY A 3 15.00 -30.69 53.06
N ALA A 4 13.89 -31.41 53.16
CA ALA A 4 13.19 -32.00 52.03
C ALA A 4 12.78 -30.94 50.99
N LEU A 5 13.13 -31.16 49.72
CA LEU A 5 12.35 -30.65 48.59
C LEU A 5 11.67 -31.86 47.95
N ALA A 6 10.52 -32.22 48.50
CA ALA A 6 9.59 -33.13 47.87
C ALA A 6 9.25 -32.57 46.47
N ALA A 7 9.57 -33.33 45.43
CA ALA A 7 9.02 -33.09 44.11
C ALA A 7 7.49 -33.07 44.25
N LYS A 8 6.87 -31.90 44.02
CA LYS A 8 5.41 -31.76 44.05
C LYS A 8 4.81 -32.79 43.08
N PRO A 9 3.70 -33.46 43.46
CA PRO A 9 3.01 -34.36 42.56
C PRO A 9 2.60 -33.59 41.30
N SER A 10 2.72 -34.24 40.13
CA SER A 10 2.34 -33.64 38.85
C SER A 10 0.86 -33.27 38.90
N SER A 11 0.55 -31.97 38.82
CA SER A 11 -0.82 -31.47 38.77
C SER A 11 -1.59 -32.19 37.68
N THR A 12 -2.83 -32.61 37.97
CA THR A 12 -3.72 -33.11 36.93
C THR A 12 -3.90 -32.04 35.84
N GLN A 13 -4.23 -32.44 34.61
CA GLN A 13 -4.47 -31.49 33.51
C GLN A 13 -5.52 -30.43 33.87
N ALA A 14 -6.55 -30.82 34.62
CA ALA A 14 -7.59 -29.91 35.11
C ALA A 14 -7.05 -28.87 36.11
N GLU A 15 -6.19 -29.27 37.05
CA GLU A 15 -5.55 -28.36 38.00
C GLU A 15 -4.58 -27.40 37.29
N ALA A 16 -3.82 -27.89 36.32
CA ALA A 16 -2.93 -27.07 35.51
C ALA A 16 -3.71 -26.00 34.72
N ILE A 17 -4.84 -26.38 34.10
CA ILE A 17 -5.72 -25.45 33.36
C ILE A 17 -6.32 -24.40 34.32
N ARG A 18 -6.80 -24.81 35.50
CA ARG A 18 -7.36 -23.89 36.50
C ARG A 18 -6.31 -22.89 37.00
N LEU A 19 -5.12 -23.36 37.34
CA LEU A 19 -4.03 -22.51 37.81
C LEU A 19 -3.57 -21.53 36.72
N ALA A 20 -3.47 -21.97 35.46
CA ALA A 20 -3.16 -21.10 34.33
C ALA A 20 -4.25 -20.02 34.12
N THR A 21 -5.52 -20.43 34.23
CA THR A 21 -6.68 -19.52 34.12
C THR A 21 -6.67 -18.48 35.23
N GLU A 22 -6.47 -18.89 36.50
CA GLU A 22 -6.38 -17.97 37.64
C GLU A 22 -5.24 -16.96 37.48
N LYS A 23 -4.06 -17.44 37.07
CA LYS A 23 -2.89 -16.57 36.81
C LYS A 23 -3.18 -15.55 35.71
N SER A 24 -3.85 -15.97 34.63
CA SER A 24 -4.25 -15.10 33.52
C SER A 24 -5.28 -14.05 33.95
N VAL A 25 -6.31 -14.46 34.70
CA VAL A 25 -7.35 -13.56 35.24
C VAL A 25 -6.75 -12.54 36.20
N HIS A 26 -5.85 -12.95 37.10
CA HIS A 26 -5.18 -12.05 38.02
C HIS A 26 -4.32 -11.01 37.29
N ALA A 27 -3.53 -11.45 36.29
CA ALA A 27 -2.72 -10.55 35.47
C ALA A 27 -3.56 -9.55 34.68
N ARG A 28 -4.72 -9.98 34.14
CA ARG A 28 -5.69 -9.12 33.46
C ARG A 28 -6.27 -8.07 34.41
N ASN A 29 -6.75 -8.49 35.59
CA ASN A 29 -7.37 -7.58 36.56
C ASN A 29 -6.37 -6.53 37.06
N LEU A 30 -5.16 -6.95 37.43
CA LEU A 30 -4.10 -6.02 37.86
C LEU A 30 -3.79 -4.97 36.78
N TYR A 31 -3.73 -5.39 35.51
CA TYR A 31 -3.50 -4.47 34.40
C TYR A 31 -4.66 -3.49 34.18
N ALA A 32 -5.89 -3.96 34.31
CA ALA A 32 -7.09 -3.14 34.22
C ALA A 32 -7.13 -2.10 35.35
N GLU A 33 -6.90 -2.52 36.59
CA GLU A 33 -6.86 -1.66 37.77
C GLU A 33 -5.79 -0.56 37.64
N GLN A 34 -4.57 -0.91 37.21
CA GLN A 34 -3.52 0.08 36.94
C GLN A 34 -3.93 1.10 35.88
N THR A 35 -4.58 0.63 34.81
CA THR A 35 -5.03 1.51 33.73
C THR A 35 -6.15 2.45 34.18
N VAL A 36 -7.11 1.94 34.96
CA VAL A 36 -8.19 2.74 35.55
C VAL A 36 -7.63 3.78 36.51
N ALA A 37 -6.72 3.39 37.42
CA ALA A 37 -6.12 4.31 38.38
C ALA A 37 -5.42 5.50 37.70
N GLU A 38 -4.67 5.25 36.64
CA GLU A 38 -4.02 6.32 35.87
C GLU A 38 -5.04 7.23 35.16
N LEU A 39 -6.06 6.65 34.49
CA LEU A 39 -7.08 7.44 33.80
C LEU A 39 -7.89 8.32 34.78
N THR A 40 -8.23 7.79 35.95
CA THR A 40 -8.91 8.52 37.01
C THR A 40 -8.01 9.63 37.58
N SER A 41 -6.70 9.38 37.73
CA SER A 41 -5.75 10.42 38.15
C SER A 41 -5.67 11.57 37.14
N MET A 42 -5.69 11.28 35.85
CA MET A 42 -5.69 12.30 34.80
C MET A 42 -6.98 13.13 34.84
N LEU A 43 -8.13 12.46 35.03
CA LEU A 43 -9.41 13.13 35.18
C LEU A 43 -9.43 14.07 36.39
N ALA A 44 -8.96 13.59 37.55
CA ALA A 44 -8.88 14.39 38.77
C ALA A 44 -7.94 15.61 38.62
N ALA A 45 -6.82 15.45 37.92
CA ALA A 45 -5.91 16.56 37.64
C ALA A 45 -6.57 17.63 36.75
N SER A 46 -7.28 17.22 35.69
CA SER A 46 -8.02 18.14 34.83
C SER A 46 -9.20 18.80 35.55
N GLU A 47 -9.90 18.08 36.43
CA GLU A 47 -10.93 18.67 37.29
C GLU A 47 -10.36 19.80 38.15
N GLU A 48 -9.19 19.59 38.77
CA GLU A 48 -8.52 20.60 39.58
C GLU A 48 -8.03 21.80 38.76
N GLU A 49 -7.60 21.59 37.51
CA GLU A 49 -7.28 22.68 36.58
C GLU A 49 -8.49 23.50 36.18
N VAL A 50 -9.62 22.84 35.88
CA VAL A 50 -10.90 23.52 35.59
C VAL A 50 -11.35 24.31 36.82
N ARG A 51 -11.27 23.72 38.01
CA ARG A 51 -11.60 24.39 39.27
C ARG A 51 -10.73 25.63 39.48
N ARG A 52 -9.42 25.53 39.29
CA ARG A 52 -8.49 26.68 39.35
C ARG A 52 -8.82 27.73 38.29
N ALA A 53 -9.13 27.31 37.06
CA ALA A 53 -9.53 28.23 35.99
C ALA A 53 -10.79 29.02 36.37
N ILE A 54 -11.82 28.35 36.91
CA ILE A 54 -13.05 28.99 37.39
C ILE A 54 -12.76 29.94 38.57
N LEU A 55 -11.93 29.52 39.53
CA LEU A 55 -11.59 30.33 40.70
C LEU A 55 -10.88 31.64 40.35
N ARG A 56 -10.09 31.69 39.26
CA ARG A 56 -9.49 32.93 38.74
C ARG A 56 -10.52 33.99 38.34
N TYR A 57 -11.77 33.60 38.09
CA TYR A 57 -12.87 34.50 37.75
C TYR A 57 -13.89 34.67 38.90
N LYS A 58 -13.67 34.04 40.06
CA LYS A 58 -14.63 33.98 41.19
C LYS A 58 -14.38 35.01 42.31
N SER A 59 -13.24 35.71 42.34
CA SER A 59 -13.03 36.78 43.33
C SER A 59 -13.94 37.98 43.03
N LEU A 60 -14.72 38.42 44.02
CA LEU A 60 -15.84 39.41 44.00
C LEU A 60 -15.53 40.84 43.48
N GLY A 61 -14.46 41.05 42.71
CA GLY A 61 -14.13 42.30 42.02
C GLY A 61 -13.36 42.15 40.70
N SER A 62 -13.26 40.94 40.12
CA SER A 62 -12.41 40.67 38.94
C SER A 62 -13.08 40.82 37.58
N LEU A 63 -14.41 40.96 37.53
CA LEU A 63 -15.11 41.30 36.29
C LEU A 63 -15.28 42.83 36.28
N PRO A 64 -14.72 43.55 35.28
CA PRO A 64 -14.86 44.99 35.23
C PRO A 64 -16.34 45.39 35.12
N ASP A 65 -16.72 46.54 35.66
CA ASP A 65 -18.08 47.09 35.57
C ASP A 65 -18.58 47.23 34.11
N ASN A 66 -17.66 47.19 33.15
CA ASN A 66 -17.93 47.13 31.73
C ASN A 66 -18.42 45.74 31.28
N LYS A 67 -19.69 45.67 30.85
CA LYS A 67 -20.34 44.47 30.27
C LYS A 67 -19.54 43.78 29.17
N LEU A 68 -18.82 44.53 28.32
CA LEU A 68 -17.98 43.96 27.24
C LEU A 68 -16.74 43.27 27.80
N ALA A 69 -16.14 43.81 28.85
CA ALA A 69 -14.97 43.20 29.48
C ALA A 69 -15.35 41.94 30.27
N ALA A 70 -16.54 41.93 30.88
CA ALA A 70 -17.10 40.73 31.50
C ALA A 70 -17.37 39.61 30.47
N LEU A 71 -17.94 39.95 29.31
CA LEU A 71 -18.15 39.00 28.21
C LEU A 71 -16.82 38.42 27.70
N LYS A 72 -15.82 39.27 27.42
CA LYS A 72 -14.48 38.81 27.00
C LYS A 72 -13.79 37.94 28.05
N GLY A 73 -14.02 38.22 29.34
CA GLY A 73 -13.55 37.38 30.44
C GLY A 73 -14.19 35.99 30.42
N LEU A 74 -15.50 35.91 30.19
CA LEU A 74 -16.23 34.64 30.06
C LEU A 74 -15.83 33.86 28.79
N GLU A 75 -15.63 34.53 27.66
CA GLU A 75 -15.11 33.92 26.43
C GLU A 75 -13.72 33.33 26.66
N LYS A 76 -12.85 34.04 27.39
CA LYS A 76 -11.53 33.54 27.78
C LYS A 76 -11.61 32.34 28.71
N LEU A 77 -12.46 32.37 29.73
CA LEU A 77 -12.71 31.20 30.60
C LEU A 77 -13.20 30.00 29.78
N GLN A 78 -14.11 30.23 28.83
CA GLN A 78 -14.59 29.17 27.94
C GLN A 78 -13.46 28.60 27.07
N ALA A 79 -12.56 29.43 26.56
CA ALA A 79 -11.37 28.99 25.83
C ALA A 79 -10.41 28.19 26.72
N ASP A 80 -10.14 28.65 27.95
CA ASP A 80 -9.29 27.94 28.93
C ASP A 80 -9.86 26.55 29.25
N ILE A 81 -11.16 26.44 29.51
CA ILE A 81 -11.84 25.15 29.76
C ILE A 81 -11.77 24.25 28.53
N ARG A 82 -11.98 24.78 27.32
CA ARG A 82 -11.84 24.00 26.08
C ARG A 82 -10.43 23.47 25.89
N GLU A 83 -9.40 24.24 26.24
CA GLU A 83 -8.01 23.77 26.12
C GLU A 83 -7.70 22.68 27.15
N ILE A 84 -8.10 22.85 28.41
CA ILE A 84 -7.92 21.83 29.46
C ILE A 84 -8.60 20.51 29.08
N THR A 85 -9.88 20.58 28.67
CA THR A 85 -10.64 19.40 28.23
C THR A 85 -10.09 18.80 26.93
N GLY A 86 -9.59 19.63 26.02
CA GLY A 86 -8.89 19.21 24.81
C GLY A 86 -7.59 18.47 25.11
N SER A 87 -6.80 18.95 26.07
CA SER A 87 -5.57 18.28 26.51
C SER A 87 -5.86 16.95 27.17
N LEU A 88 -6.83 16.90 28.10
CA LEU A 88 -7.27 15.65 28.72
C LEU A 88 -7.63 14.60 27.67
N ARG A 89 -8.42 14.97 26.65
CA ARG A 89 -8.79 14.08 25.56
C ARG A 89 -7.58 13.57 24.80
N ARG A 90 -6.61 14.43 24.47
CA ARG A 90 -5.38 14.03 23.77
C ARG A 90 -4.54 13.06 24.61
N ASP A 91 -4.38 13.35 25.89
CA ASP A 91 -3.56 12.54 26.78
C ASP A 91 -4.21 11.18 27.06
N GLN A 92 -5.53 11.15 27.32
CA GLN A 92 -6.29 9.90 27.45
C GLN A 92 -6.23 9.09 26.15
N THR A 93 -6.37 9.72 24.99
CA THR A 93 -6.24 9.03 23.69
C THR A 93 -4.85 8.40 23.54
N LEU A 94 -3.79 9.12 23.89
CA LEU A 94 -2.43 8.58 23.87
C LEU A 94 -2.27 7.41 24.85
N ARG A 95 -2.85 7.52 26.05
CA ARG A 95 -2.82 6.46 27.05
C ARG A 95 -3.57 5.22 26.57
N PHE A 96 -4.78 5.35 26.03
CA PHE A 96 -5.53 4.24 25.46
C PHE A 96 -4.75 3.54 24.34
N ARG A 97 -4.11 4.30 23.44
CA ARG A 97 -3.26 3.73 22.39
C ARG A 97 -2.08 2.94 22.97
N LYS A 98 -1.37 3.49 23.96
CA LYS A 98 -0.27 2.80 24.65
C LYS A 98 -0.74 1.56 25.41
N ALA A 99 -1.88 1.67 26.10
CA ALA A 99 -2.46 0.58 26.87
C ALA A 99 -2.93 -0.56 25.97
N ALA A 100 -3.66 -0.25 24.89
CA ALA A 100 -4.06 -1.25 23.89
C ALA A 100 -2.84 -2.01 23.36
N LYS A 101 -1.79 -1.29 22.92
CA LYS A 101 -0.55 -1.92 22.43
C LYS A 101 0.12 -2.80 23.50
N ALA A 102 0.22 -2.31 24.73
CA ALA A 102 0.83 -3.06 25.83
C ALA A 102 0.02 -4.32 26.20
N SER A 103 -1.31 -4.22 26.20
CA SER A 103 -2.23 -5.33 26.45
C SER A 103 -2.07 -6.42 25.40
N PHE A 104 -2.12 -6.07 24.11
CA PHE A 104 -1.89 -7.04 23.03
C PHE A 104 -0.50 -7.68 23.12
N ARG A 105 0.55 -6.89 23.41
CA ARG A 105 1.91 -7.43 23.58
C ARG A 105 1.99 -8.43 24.73
N ARG A 106 1.38 -8.12 25.87
CA ARG A 106 1.34 -9.04 27.03
C ARG A 106 0.55 -10.30 26.71
N GLY A 107 -0.57 -10.19 26.00
CA GLY A 107 -1.37 -11.34 25.55
C GLY A 107 -0.57 -12.27 24.63
N ILE A 108 0.11 -11.71 23.63
CA ILE A 108 0.97 -12.47 22.70
C ILE A 108 2.13 -13.13 23.47
N TYR A 109 2.81 -12.38 24.34
CA TYR A 109 3.87 -12.92 25.18
C TYR A 109 3.38 -14.09 26.05
N GLY A 110 2.21 -13.93 26.69
CA GLY A 110 1.58 -14.97 27.48
C GLY A 110 1.29 -16.24 26.67
N GLY A 111 0.65 -16.10 25.51
CA GLY A 111 0.35 -17.23 24.63
C GLY A 111 1.62 -17.95 24.11
N ILE A 112 2.67 -17.20 23.76
CA ILE A 112 3.98 -17.80 23.39
C ILE A 112 4.55 -18.57 24.59
N GLY A 113 4.45 -18.00 25.80
CA GLY A 113 4.90 -18.67 27.03
C GLY A 113 4.12 -19.94 27.35
N GLU A 114 2.82 -19.98 27.05
CA GLU A 114 1.99 -21.19 27.16
C GLU A 114 2.45 -22.27 26.18
N PHE A 115 2.72 -21.91 24.91
CA PHE A 115 3.26 -22.85 23.92
C PHE A 115 4.66 -23.38 24.28
N ALA A 116 5.52 -22.52 24.83
CA ALA A 116 6.82 -22.93 25.34
C ALA A 116 6.69 -23.88 26.54
N SER A 117 5.79 -23.56 27.48
CA SER A 117 5.51 -24.40 28.66
C SER A 117 4.91 -25.75 28.28
N ALA A 118 4.11 -25.80 27.21
CA ALA A 118 3.54 -27.02 26.64
C ALA A 118 4.54 -27.83 25.78
N GLN A 119 5.79 -27.39 25.68
CA GLN A 119 6.86 -28.02 24.89
C GLN A 119 6.49 -28.24 23.42
N LEU A 120 5.69 -27.35 22.84
CA LEU A 120 5.33 -27.46 21.42
C LEU A 120 6.59 -27.36 20.55
N PRO A 121 6.66 -28.13 19.44
CA PRO A 121 7.71 -27.98 18.45
C PRO A 121 7.91 -26.50 18.05
N PHE A 122 9.16 -26.08 17.88
CA PHE A 122 9.59 -24.69 17.60
C PHE A 122 9.49 -23.69 18.75
N TYR A 123 8.69 -23.95 19.79
CA TYR A 123 8.55 -23.06 20.95
C TYR A 123 9.27 -23.57 22.21
N ARG A 124 9.61 -24.86 22.28
CA ARG A 124 10.18 -25.50 23.48
C ARG A 124 11.47 -24.83 24.00
N ASP A 125 12.30 -24.30 23.10
CA ASP A 125 13.64 -23.77 23.42
C ASP A 125 13.66 -22.23 23.55
N LEU A 126 12.49 -21.57 23.60
CA LEU A 126 12.40 -20.11 23.69
C LEU A 126 12.78 -19.59 25.08
N THR A 127 13.78 -18.71 25.14
CA THR A 127 14.12 -17.97 26.37
C THR A 127 13.12 -16.83 26.62
N PRO A 128 13.03 -16.29 27.85
CA PRO A 128 12.25 -15.09 28.13
C PRO A 128 12.57 -13.90 27.22
N GLU A 129 13.85 -13.71 26.87
CA GLU A 129 14.26 -12.69 25.88
C GLU A 129 13.79 -13.05 24.47
N GLY A 130 13.79 -14.33 24.09
CA GLY A 130 13.24 -14.79 22.81
C GLY A 130 11.75 -14.53 22.70
N MET A 131 10.99 -14.79 23.77
CA MET A 131 9.56 -14.50 23.85
C MET A 131 9.26 -12.99 23.77
N ASP A 132 10.02 -12.16 24.49
CA ASP A 132 9.86 -10.70 24.43
C ASP A 132 10.21 -10.14 23.04
N LYS A 133 11.27 -10.66 22.41
CA LYS A 133 11.63 -10.31 21.03
C LYS A 133 10.54 -10.70 20.04
N LEU A 134 9.98 -11.90 20.13
CA LEU A 134 8.87 -12.33 19.28
C LEU A 134 7.63 -11.45 19.49
N ALA A 135 7.21 -11.26 20.74
CA ALA A 135 6.04 -10.44 21.08
C ALA A 135 6.22 -8.97 20.66
N THR A 136 7.42 -8.42 20.78
CA THR A 136 7.72 -7.03 20.37
C THR A 136 7.81 -6.89 18.85
N ARG A 137 8.39 -7.88 18.15
CA ARG A 137 8.52 -7.87 16.69
C ARG A 137 7.16 -7.80 15.99
N VAL A 138 6.11 -8.43 16.54
CA VAL A 138 4.75 -8.35 15.98
C VAL A 138 4.25 -6.91 15.81
N PHE A 139 4.68 -5.97 16.68
CA PHE A 139 4.28 -4.56 16.60
C PHE A 139 5.26 -3.64 15.85
N THR A 140 6.39 -4.18 15.40
CA THR A 140 7.39 -3.45 14.60
C THR A 140 7.47 -3.98 13.17
N LEU A 141 6.84 -5.14 12.91
CA LEU A 141 6.67 -5.71 11.59
C LEU A 141 5.71 -4.83 10.80
N VAL A 142 6.28 -3.84 10.11
CA VAL A 142 5.67 -3.37 8.88
C VAL A 142 5.51 -4.59 7.98
N ASP A 143 4.30 -4.80 7.48
CA ASP A 143 3.99 -5.87 6.53
C ASP A 143 4.74 -5.59 5.22
N THR A 144 6.00 -6.02 5.16
CA THR A 144 6.91 -5.75 4.05
C THR A 144 6.40 -6.41 2.77
N ASP A 145 5.69 -7.53 2.90
CA ASP A 145 5.04 -8.20 1.78
C ASP A 145 3.85 -7.38 1.24
N ALA A 146 3.08 -6.72 2.10
CA ALA A 146 2.06 -5.75 1.68
C ALA A 146 2.66 -4.53 0.97
N LEU A 147 3.78 -4.00 1.46
CA LEU A 147 4.50 -2.89 0.80
C LEU A 147 5.14 -3.31 -0.52
N ASP A 148 5.72 -4.50 -0.59
CA ASP A 148 6.27 -5.10 -1.80
C ASP A 148 5.17 -5.26 -2.86
N PHE A 149 4.00 -5.74 -2.45
CA PHE A 149 2.83 -5.82 -3.32
C PHE A 149 2.45 -4.43 -3.85
N MET A 150 2.29 -3.43 -2.97
CA MET A 150 1.90 -2.09 -3.36
C MET A 150 2.90 -1.45 -4.32
N THR A 151 4.20 -1.67 -4.12
CA THR A 151 5.25 -1.19 -5.03
C THR A 151 5.03 -1.69 -6.46
N ASN A 152 4.61 -2.95 -6.62
CA ASN A 152 4.39 -3.58 -7.93
C ASN A 152 2.96 -3.41 -8.46
N TYR A 153 2.02 -3.01 -7.63
CA TYR A 153 0.62 -2.86 -7.99
C TYR A 153 0.35 -1.51 -8.66
N ASN A 154 -0.45 -1.54 -9.73
CA ASN A 154 -0.99 -0.34 -10.37
C ASN A 154 -2.36 -0.02 -9.76
N LEU A 155 -2.54 1.20 -9.27
CA LEU A 155 -3.69 1.58 -8.45
C LEU A 155 -4.93 1.86 -9.32
N VAL A 156 -5.64 0.80 -9.68
CA VAL A 156 -6.80 0.87 -10.61
C VAL A 156 -7.93 1.74 -10.05
N LEU A 157 -8.15 1.75 -8.72
CA LEU A 157 -9.23 2.53 -8.11
C LEU A 157 -9.04 4.05 -8.21
N ALA A 158 -7.84 4.53 -8.54
CA ALA A 158 -7.61 5.94 -8.84
C ALA A 158 -8.28 6.38 -10.15
N GLY A 159 -8.70 5.45 -11.01
CA GLY A 159 -9.36 5.75 -12.28
C GLY A 159 -8.46 6.48 -13.28
N ASP A 160 -9.08 7.19 -14.22
CA ASP A 160 -8.38 7.93 -15.29
C ASP A 160 -7.86 9.28 -14.78
N VAL A 161 -6.90 9.23 -13.84
CA VAL A 161 -6.20 10.42 -13.32
C VAL A 161 -4.82 10.56 -13.95
N HIS A 162 -4.28 11.78 -13.93
CA HIS A 162 -2.91 12.01 -14.37
C HIS A 162 -1.92 11.18 -13.53
N ARG A 163 -0.86 10.67 -14.18
CA ARG A 163 0.11 9.76 -13.56
C ARG A 163 0.69 10.28 -12.25
N GLU A 164 1.02 11.57 -12.19
CA GLU A 164 1.55 12.20 -10.97
C GLU A 164 0.59 12.13 -9.78
N LEU A 165 -0.72 12.28 -10.04
CA LEU A 165 -1.75 12.16 -9.01
C LEU A 165 -1.91 10.70 -8.57
N ALA A 166 -1.92 9.75 -9.51
CA ALA A 166 -1.93 8.31 -9.18
C ALA A 166 -0.71 7.92 -8.32
N ASP A 167 0.49 8.37 -8.70
CA ASP A 167 1.72 8.12 -7.96
C ASP A 167 1.71 8.80 -6.59
N GLY A 168 1.12 10.00 -6.49
CA GLY A 168 0.91 10.71 -5.23
C GLY A 168 -0.02 9.96 -4.28
N ILE A 169 -1.18 9.51 -4.78
CA ILE A 169 -2.15 8.68 -4.03
C ILE A 169 -1.49 7.39 -3.55
N LYS A 170 -0.78 6.70 -4.43
CA LYS A 170 -0.03 5.48 -4.11
C LYS A 170 0.99 5.73 -2.99
N ARG A 171 1.75 6.82 -3.06
CA ARG A 171 2.72 7.20 -2.01
C ARG A 171 2.06 7.45 -0.66
N VAL A 172 0.91 8.13 -0.64
CA VAL A 172 0.17 8.39 0.60
C VAL A 172 -0.34 7.09 1.21
N VAL A 173 -0.95 6.21 0.41
CA VAL A 173 -1.43 4.91 0.89
C VAL A 173 -0.27 4.04 1.39
N MET A 174 0.82 3.93 0.62
CA MET A 174 2.02 3.19 1.03
C MET A 174 2.63 3.75 2.31
N GLY A 175 2.76 5.08 2.41
CA GLY A 175 3.25 5.73 3.63
C GLY A 175 2.33 5.47 4.82
N GLY A 176 1.01 5.41 4.58
CA GLY A 176 0.02 5.03 5.57
C GLY A 176 0.22 3.61 6.11
N VAL A 177 0.35 2.64 5.21
CA VAL A 177 0.64 1.23 5.56
C VAL A 177 1.97 1.11 6.30
N ALA A 178 3.03 1.75 5.80
CA ALA A 178 4.36 1.70 6.39
C ALA A 178 4.43 2.30 7.80
N THR A 179 3.60 3.30 8.08
CA THR A 179 3.57 3.99 9.39
C THR A 179 2.42 3.56 10.29
N GLY A 180 1.57 2.61 9.83
CA GLY A 180 0.41 2.14 10.58
C GLY A 180 -0.67 3.21 10.82
N LYS A 181 -0.81 4.17 9.89
CA LYS A 181 -1.86 5.20 9.97
C LYS A 181 -3.24 4.58 9.80
N GLY A 182 -4.21 5.10 10.56
CA GLY A 182 -5.62 4.78 10.34
C GLY A 182 -6.12 5.28 8.99
N VAL A 183 -7.19 4.68 8.48
CA VAL A 183 -7.82 5.07 7.21
C VAL A 183 -8.13 6.56 7.17
N GLU A 184 -8.67 7.13 8.25
CA GLU A 184 -9.01 8.56 8.31
C GLU A 184 -7.79 9.47 8.14
N ASP A 185 -6.66 9.13 8.76
CA ASP A 185 -5.41 9.86 8.61
C ASP A 185 -4.89 9.76 7.18
N ILE A 186 -4.99 8.59 6.55
CA ILE A 186 -4.64 8.38 5.15
C ILE A 186 -5.53 9.23 4.25
N VAL A 187 -6.84 9.27 4.49
CA VAL A 187 -7.79 10.10 3.73
C VAL A 187 -7.47 11.59 3.89
N ARG A 188 -7.13 12.04 5.09
CA ARG A 188 -6.70 13.43 5.31
C ARG A 188 -5.44 13.76 4.53
N ASP A 189 -4.48 12.84 4.48
CA ASP A 189 -3.25 13.01 3.69
C ASP A 189 -3.53 12.98 2.18
N LEU A 190 -4.48 12.16 1.72
CA LEU A 190 -4.95 12.15 0.33
C LEU A 190 -5.56 13.49 -0.06
N GLY A 191 -6.32 14.12 0.85
CA GLY A 191 -6.88 15.46 0.63
C GLY A 191 -5.84 16.55 0.36
N ARG A 192 -4.59 16.36 0.79
CA ARG A 192 -3.47 17.28 0.47
C ARG A 192 -2.88 17.05 -0.92
N VAL A 193 -3.05 15.86 -1.48
CA VAL A 193 -2.54 15.47 -2.80
C VAL A 193 -3.59 15.74 -3.89
N VAL A 194 -4.86 15.54 -3.58
CA VAL A 194 -5.99 15.80 -4.48
C VAL A 194 -6.26 17.32 -4.53
N LYS A 195 -5.70 18.00 -5.53
CA LYS A 195 -5.86 19.45 -5.71
C LYS A 195 -7.21 19.87 -6.31
N ASP A 196 -7.79 19.00 -7.14
CA ASP A 196 -9.10 19.22 -7.77
C ASP A 196 -10.07 18.10 -7.32
N PRO A 197 -10.83 18.35 -6.24
CA PRO A 197 -11.78 17.37 -5.72
C PRO A 197 -12.88 17.00 -6.72
N GLU A 198 -13.31 17.92 -7.58
CA GLU A 198 -14.47 17.70 -8.46
C GLU A 198 -14.08 16.84 -9.66
N SER A 199 -12.96 17.13 -10.32
CA SER A 199 -12.40 16.23 -11.34
C SER A 199 -12.07 14.87 -10.74
N PHE A 200 -11.50 14.84 -9.53
CA PHE A 200 -11.21 13.59 -8.85
C PHE A 200 -12.48 12.80 -8.51
N ARG A 201 -13.60 13.45 -8.20
CA ARG A 201 -14.87 12.74 -7.95
C ARG A 201 -15.39 12.02 -9.20
N GLN A 202 -15.08 12.53 -10.39
CA GLN A 202 -15.59 12.05 -11.68
C GLN A 202 -14.63 11.11 -12.41
N ALA A 203 -13.35 11.03 -12.02
CA ALA A 203 -12.38 10.23 -12.73
C ALA A 203 -12.66 8.71 -12.67
N GLY A 204 -12.71 8.06 -13.84
CA GLY A 204 -13.03 6.64 -14.02
C GLY A 204 -14.50 6.38 -14.39
N SER A 205 -14.88 5.10 -14.49
CA SER A 205 -16.21 4.69 -14.99
C SER A 205 -17.37 4.91 -14.01
N LYS A 206 -17.08 5.18 -12.73
CA LYS A 206 -18.08 5.39 -11.68
C LYS A 206 -17.88 6.75 -11.03
N VAL A 207 -18.89 7.62 -11.15
CA VAL A 207 -18.90 8.94 -10.50
C VAL A 207 -19.29 8.81 -9.04
N PHE A 208 -18.47 9.35 -8.14
CA PHE A 208 -18.74 9.31 -6.69
C PHE A 208 -19.59 10.51 -6.24
N THR A 209 -20.28 10.38 -5.10
CA THR A 209 -21.08 11.48 -4.55
C THR A 209 -20.22 12.63 -4.02
N LYS A 210 -19.06 12.32 -3.43
CA LYS A 210 -18.08 13.28 -2.91
C LYS A 210 -16.66 12.79 -3.16
N ALA A 211 -15.73 13.71 -3.39
CA ALA A 211 -14.30 13.40 -3.48
C ALA A 211 -13.78 12.72 -2.20
N GLN A 212 -14.23 13.21 -1.03
CA GLN A 212 -13.91 12.64 0.28
C GLN A 212 -14.31 11.16 0.36
N TYR A 213 -15.52 10.83 -0.07
CA TYR A 213 -16.01 9.45 -0.07
C TYR A 213 -15.17 8.58 -1.00
N ARG A 214 -14.79 9.09 -2.18
CA ARG A 214 -13.88 8.38 -3.09
C ARG A 214 -12.52 8.11 -2.45
N MET A 215 -11.92 9.09 -1.78
CA MET A 215 -10.65 8.93 -1.07
C MET A 215 -10.75 7.88 0.03
N GLU A 216 -11.87 7.84 0.75
CA GLU A 216 -12.14 6.81 1.77
C GLU A 216 -12.23 5.40 1.16
N VAL A 217 -12.96 5.25 0.05
CA VAL A 217 -13.05 3.96 -0.66
C VAL A 217 -11.67 3.50 -1.13
N ILE A 218 -10.86 4.40 -1.70
CA ILE A 218 -9.50 4.09 -2.14
C ILE A 218 -8.64 3.68 -0.93
N ALA A 219 -8.60 4.49 0.12
CA ALA A 219 -7.80 4.23 1.30
C ALA A 219 -8.17 2.88 1.94
N ARG A 220 -9.46 2.63 2.20
CA ARG A 220 -9.94 1.36 2.77
C ARG A 220 -9.58 0.16 1.90
N THR A 221 -9.91 0.25 0.61
CA THR A 221 -9.79 -0.89 -0.29
C THR A 221 -8.34 -1.24 -0.57
N GLU A 222 -7.49 -0.24 -0.78
CA GLU A 222 -6.08 -0.48 -1.11
C GLU A 222 -5.25 -0.87 0.11
N VAL A 223 -5.57 -0.35 1.30
CA VAL A 223 -4.96 -0.85 2.55
C VAL A 223 -5.33 -2.31 2.78
N LEU A 224 -6.63 -2.67 2.67
CA LEU A 224 -7.05 -4.06 2.83
C LEU A 224 -6.45 -4.97 1.76
N ARG A 225 -6.40 -4.52 0.50
CA ARG A 225 -5.74 -5.25 -0.59
C ARG A 225 -4.29 -5.55 -0.25
N SER A 226 -3.55 -4.54 0.21
CA SER A 226 -2.14 -4.69 0.53
C SER A 226 -1.92 -5.77 1.60
N HIS A 227 -2.68 -5.74 2.70
CA HIS A 227 -2.57 -6.71 3.78
C HIS A 227 -3.05 -8.11 3.42
N ASN A 228 -4.16 -8.24 2.70
CA ASN A 228 -4.63 -9.55 2.26
C ASN A 228 -3.62 -10.21 1.32
N MET A 229 -2.99 -9.43 0.43
CA MET A 229 -1.98 -9.96 -0.50
C MET A 229 -0.66 -10.26 0.19
N GLY A 230 -0.25 -9.43 1.16
CA GLY A 230 0.88 -9.71 2.04
C GLY A 230 0.68 -11.01 2.80
N ARG A 231 -0.51 -11.22 3.38
CA ARG A 231 -0.86 -12.43 4.12
C ARG A 231 -0.86 -13.69 3.25
N ILE A 232 -1.46 -13.64 2.05
CA ILE A 232 -1.47 -14.78 1.12
C ILE A 232 -0.03 -15.16 0.74
N LYS A 233 0.81 -14.16 0.44
CA LYS A 233 2.24 -14.36 0.13
C LYS A 233 2.99 -14.97 1.31
N PHE A 234 2.73 -14.50 2.54
CA PHE A 234 3.31 -15.07 3.75
C PHE A 234 2.90 -16.54 3.94
N HIS A 235 1.61 -16.84 3.83
CA HIS A 235 1.09 -18.21 3.94
C HIS A 235 1.73 -19.15 2.91
N ASP A 236 1.90 -18.69 1.67
CA ASP A 236 2.59 -19.43 0.62
C ASP A 236 4.06 -19.70 1.00
N GLN A 237 4.78 -18.68 1.49
CA GLN A 237 6.18 -18.81 1.93
C GLN A 237 6.37 -19.78 3.09
N VAL A 238 5.45 -19.80 4.06
CA VAL A 238 5.52 -20.71 5.22
C VAL A 238 4.98 -22.12 4.92
N GLY A 239 4.57 -22.39 3.67
CA GLY A 239 4.16 -23.72 3.22
C GLY A 239 2.70 -24.08 3.43
N VAL A 240 1.84 -23.13 3.82
CA VAL A 240 0.38 -23.33 3.94
C VAL A 240 -0.23 -23.50 2.55
N GLN A 241 -0.88 -24.64 2.31
CA GLN A 241 -1.41 -24.99 0.98
C GLN A 241 -2.86 -24.60 0.76
N LYS A 242 -3.64 -24.43 1.84
CA LYS A 242 -5.07 -24.13 1.76
C LYS A 242 -5.46 -22.97 2.65
N LEU A 243 -6.21 -22.04 2.08
CA LEU A 243 -6.80 -20.90 2.77
C LEU A 243 -8.31 -20.91 2.62
N GLU A 244 -8.98 -20.42 3.63
CA GLU A 244 -10.42 -20.23 3.66
C GLU A 244 -10.76 -18.75 3.49
N TRP A 245 -11.81 -18.47 2.75
CA TRP A 245 -12.35 -17.12 2.62
C TRP A 245 -13.26 -16.80 3.81
N MET A 246 -12.91 -15.76 4.56
CA MET A 246 -13.65 -15.34 5.75
C MET A 246 -14.29 -13.97 5.51
N THR A 247 -15.61 -13.90 5.72
CA THR A 247 -16.37 -12.64 5.78
C THR A 247 -16.42 -12.12 7.22
N MET A 248 -17.12 -11.00 7.44
CA MET A 248 -17.31 -10.44 8.80
C MET A 248 -18.57 -10.99 9.49
N GLU A 249 -19.31 -11.88 8.83
CA GLU A 249 -20.56 -12.51 9.33
C GLU A 249 -21.60 -11.51 9.89
N ASP A 250 -21.60 -10.27 9.42
CA ASP A 250 -22.53 -9.22 9.84
C ASP A 250 -23.56 -8.89 8.75
N GLU A 251 -24.54 -8.04 9.07
CA GLU A 251 -25.60 -7.59 8.17
C GLU A 251 -25.10 -6.83 6.93
N ARG A 252 -23.81 -6.48 6.92
CA ARG A 252 -23.14 -5.76 5.85
C ARG A 252 -22.34 -6.69 4.93
N VAL A 253 -22.44 -8.01 5.09
CA VAL A 253 -21.92 -8.97 4.12
C VAL A 253 -22.71 -8.86 2.82
N CYS A 254 -22.01 -8.62 1.71
CA CYS A 254 -22.67 -8.40 0.43
C CYS A 254 -23.00 -9.72 -0.29
N PRO A 255 -23.92 -9.70 -1.28
CA PRO A 255 -24.27 -10.89 -2.07
C PRO A 255 -23.12 -11.50 -2.87
N VAL A 256 -22.03 -10.74 -3.11
CA VAL A 256 -20.83 -11.24 -3.80
C VAL A 256 -19.95 -12.06 -2.85
N CYS A 257 -19.82 -11.62 -1.60
CA CYS A 257 -18.91 -12.22 -0.63
C CYS A 257 -19.57 -13.30 0.23
N GLY A 258 -20.88 -13.20 0.52
CA GLY A 258 -21.61 -14.21 1.29
C GLY A 258 -21.45 -15.63 0.74
N PRO A 259 -21.60 -15.87 -0.58
CA PRO A 259 -21.39 -17.20 -1.16
C PRO A 259 -19.94 -17.69 -1.14
N LEU A 260 -18.96 -16.85 -0.79
CA LEU A 260 -17.56 -17.25 -0.68
C LEU A 260 -17.17 -17.60 0.76
N ASP A 261 -17.98 -17.22 1.75
CA ASP A 261 -17.70 -17.48 3.15
C ASP A 261 -17.54 -18.97 3.44
N GLY A 262 -16.51 -19.33 4.21
CA GLY A 262 -16.17 -20.72 4.54
C GLY A 262 -15.60 -21.55 3.38
N LYS A 263 -15.49 -21.00 2.16
CA LYS A 263 -14.93 -21.75 1.02
C LYS A 263 -13.41 -21.83 1.10
N VAL A 264 -12.91 -23.04 0.93
CA VAL A 264 -11.48 -23.35 0.93
C VAL A 264 -10.93 -23.36 -0.49
N PHE A 265 -9.79 -22.70 -0.68
CA PHE A 265 -9.06 -22.60 -1.94
C PHE A 265 -7.58 -22.92 -1.72
N ASP A 266 -6.89 -23.36 -2.78
CA ASP A 266 -5.44 -23.50 -2.74
C ASP A 266 -4.79 -22.11 -2.59
N THR A 267 -3.77 -21.96 -1.75
CA THR A 267 -3.09 -20.69 -1.49
C THR A 267 -2.60 -20.03 -2.78
N ALA A 268 -1.97 -20.79 -3.68
CA ALA A 268 -1.46 -20.30 -4.96
C ALA A 268 -2.55 -19.87 -5.94
N ARG A 269 -3.80 -20.30 -5.73
CA ARG A 269 -4.96 -20.01 -6.59
C ARG A 269 -6.07 -19.31 -5.82
N PHE A 270 -5.72 -18.67 -4.70
CA PHE A 270 -6.70 -18.03 -3.86
C PHE A 270 -7.39 -16.87 -4.62
N PRO A 271 -8.73 -16.75 -4.56
CA PRO A 271 -9.44 -15.71 -5.29
C PRO A 271 -8.96 -14.31 -4.90
N ARG A 272 -8.93 -13.38 -5.87
CA ARG A 272 -8.42 -12.03 -5.61
C ARG A 272 -9.19 -11.33 -4.49
N GLN A 273 -8.46 -10.92 -3.46
CA GLN A 273 -8.96 -10.08 -2.38
C GLN A 273 -8.39 -8.66 -2.47
N PRO A 274 -9.17 -7.61 -2.21
CA PRO A 274 -10.63 -7.59 -2.07
C PRO A 274 -11.35 -7.92 -3.39
N ALA A 275 -12.53 -8.54 -3.30
CA ALA A 275 -13.39 -8.87 -4.45
C ALA A 275 -14.00 -7.62 -5.10
N HIS A 276 -14.25 -6.57 -4.32
CA HIS A 276 -14.88 -5.33 -4.76
C HIS A 276 -14.44 -4.14 -3.88
N PRO A 277 -14.72 -2.88 -4.29
CA PRO A 277 -14.49 -1.71 -3.43
C PRO A 277 -15.25 -1.82 -2.11
N ASN A 278 -14.64 -1.37 -1.00
CA ASN A 278 -15.17 -1.51 0.37
C ASN A 278 -15.43 -2.94 0.85
N CYS A 279 -14.89 -3.96 0.17
CA CYS A 279 -14.89 -5.31 0.72
C CYS A 279 -14.20 -5.32 2.09
N ARG A 280 -14.65 -6.19 2.99
CA ARG A 280 -14.09 -6.37 4.34
C ARG A 280 -13.63 -7.81 4.61
N CYS A 281 -13.67 -8.64 3.57
CA CYS A 281 -13.28 -10.04 3.66
C CYS A 281 -11.76 -10.18 3.76
N THR A 282 -11.36 -11.33 4.29
CA THR A 282 -9.95 -11.68 4.44
C THR A 282 -9.74 -13.17 4.20
N SER A 283 -8.49 -13.60 4.22
CA SER A 283 -8.12 -15.00 4.14
C SER A 283 -7.61 -15.47 5.50
N VAL A 284 -8.02 -16.68 5.86
CA VAL A 284 -7.54 -17.40 7.04
C VAL A 284 -7.03 -18.77 6.62
N VAL A 285 -6.24 -19.38 7.49
CA VAL A 285 -5.72 -20.72 7.25
C VAL A 285 -6.87 -21.72 7.38
N ALA A 286 -7.06 -22.58 6.38
CA ALA A 286 -8.16 -23.55 6.39
C ALA A 286 -7.91 -24.66 7.43
N TRP A 287 -8.98 -25.16 8.05
CA TRP A 287 -8.94 -26.33 8.91
C TRP A 287 -9.51 -27.58 8.20
N PRO A 288 -8.88 -28.77 8.30
CA PRO A 288 -7.60 -29.05 8.95
C PRO A 288 -6.41 -28.37 8.25
N LEU A 289 -5.36 -28.05 9.00
CA LEU A 289 -4.17 -27.41 8.43
C LEU A 289 -3.50 -28.34 7.42
N VAL A 290 -3.52 -27.93 6.15
CA VAL A 290 -2.79 -28.59 5.07
C VAL A 290 -1.49 -27.84 4.81
N ILE A 291 -0.38 -28.49 5.12
CA ILE A 291 0.97 -28.03 4.79
C ILE A 291 1.56 -28.95 3.70
N CYS A 292 2.54 -28.47 2.94
CA CYS A 292 3.33 -29.36 2.10
C CYS A 292 3.89 -30.55 2.92
N GLY A 293 3.66 -31.78 2.47
CA GLY A 293 4.16 -32.98 3.17
C GLY A 293 3.28 -33.59 4.27
N GLY A 294 2.11 -33.03 4.63
CA GLY A 294 1.14 -33.73 5.50
C GLY A 294 0.16 -32.86 6.30
N GLU A 295 -0.57 -33.48 7.23
CA GLU A 295 -1.47 -32.83 8.21
C GLU A 295 -0.74 -32.64 9.57
N LEU A 296 -1.15 -31.63 10.35
CA LEU A 296 -0.69 -31.40 11.73
C LEU A 296 -1.03 -32.62 12.60
N GLY A 297 -0.01 -33.41 12.99
CA GLY A 297 -0.18 -34.59 13.87
C GLY A 297 0.50 -35.86 13.39
N ALA A 298 1.06 -35.88 12.18
CA ALA A 298 1.97 -36.96 11.79
C ALA A 298 3.24 -36.91 12.66
N LYS A 299 3.68 -38.06 13.19
CA LYS A 299 4.96 -38.18 13.91
C LYS A 299 6.04 -37.44 13.12
N ALA A 300 6.78 -36.56 13.79
CA ALA A 300 7.91 -35.85 13.19
C ALA A 300 8.80 -36.89 12.50
N ALA A 301 8.84 -36.85 11.17
CA ALA A 301 9.70 -37.73 10.40
C ALA A 301 11.15 -37.36 10.69
N ASP A 302 12.00 -38.38 10.84
CA ASP A 302 13.43 -38.21 10.98
C ASP A 302 14.01 -37.65 9.65
N GLU A 303 14.49 -36.41 9.72
CA GLU A 303 15.22 -35.61 8.70
C GLU A 303 14.45 -34.93 7.53
N PRO A 304 15.07 -33.92 6.88
CA PRO A 304 14.71 -32.52 6.95
C PRO A 304 13.70 -32.15 5.86
N GLY A 305 12.46 -32.58 6.05
CA GLY A 305 11.31 -32.17 5.23
C GLY A 305 10.40 -31.18 5.95
N ALA A 306 10.93 -30.26 6.76
CA ALA A 306 10.12 -29.28 7.49
C ALA A 306 9.50 -28.26 6.51
N CYS A 307 8.30 -28.56 6.02
CA CYS A 307 7.54 -27.69 5.14
C CYS A 307 7.09 -26.39 5.82
N ILE A 308 6.85 -26.42 7.13
CA ILE A 308 6.67 -25.19 7.90
C ILE A 308 8.04 -24.62 8.18
N LEU A 309 8.35 -23.46 7.59
CA LEU A 309 9.56 -22.72 7.94
C LEU A 309 9.46 -22.31 9.42
N PRO A 310 10.37 -22.80 10.29
CA PRO A 310 10.37 -22.38 11.69
C PRO A 310 10.66 -20.87 11.80
N PRO A 311 10.23 -20.21 12.88
CA PRO A 311 10.49 -18.78 13.08
C PRO A 311 11.97 -18.39 12.90
N GLN A 312 12.90 -19.28 13.27
CA GLN A 312 14.34 -19.10 13.08
C GLN A 312 14.74 -19.09 11.60
N ALA A 313 14.16 -19.96 10.77
CA ALA A 313 14.43 -19.97 9.33
C ALA A 313 13.87 -18.72 8.63
N LEU A 314 12.69 -18.27 9.06
CA LEU A 314 12.11 -17.01 8.59
C LEU A 314 12.98 -15.80 8.99
N GLU A 315 13.53 -15.81 10.20
CA GLU A 315 14.47 -14.78 10.64
C GLU A 315 15.75 -14.76 9.79
N GLU A 316 16.34 -15.92 9.49
CA GLU A 316 17.54 -15.98 8.63
C GLU A 316 17.25 -15.54 7.20
N GLN A 317 16.08 -15.89 6.64
CA GLN A 317 15.64 -15.38 5.34
C GLN A 317 15.42 -13.86 5.36
N ALA A 318 14.83 -13.32 6.44
CA ALA A 318 14.64 -11.89 6.60
C ALA A 318 16.00 -11.15 6.71
N LYS A 319 16.97 -11.70 7.44
CA LYS A 319 18.34 -11.18 7.50
C LYS A 319 19.01 -11.19 6.13
N ALA A 320 18.88 -12.28 5.39
CA ALA A 320 19.42 -12.39 4.02
C ALA A 320 18.79 -11.36 3.08
N LYS A 321 17.46 -11.19 3.12
CA LYS A 321 16.74 -10.18 2.34
C LYS A 321 17.17 -8.75 2.72
N ALA A 322 17.29 -8.46 4.02
CA ALA A 322 17.77 -7.16 4.50
C ALA A 322 19.21 -6.87 4.06
N ALA A 323 20.09 -7.88 4.09
CA ALA A 323 21.46 -7.75 3.59
C ALA A 323 21.50 -7.50 2.08
N GLU A 324 20.63 -8.15 1.32
CA GLU A 324 20.48 -7.89 -0.13
C GLU A 324 19.94 -6.48 -0.41
N GLU A 325 18.91 -6.03 0.29
CA GLU A 325 18.38 -4.66 0.17
C GLU A 325 19.42 -3.61 0.55
N ALA A 326 20.20 -3.84 1.62
CA ALA A 326 21.31 -2.98 2.00
C ALA A 326 22.37 -2.90 0.90
N LYS A 327 22.70 -4.04 0.26
CA LYS A 327 23.62 -4.08 -0.88
C LYS A 327 23.07 -3.29 -2.07
N LEU A 328 21.79 -3.44 -2.41
CA LEU A 328 21.15 -2.70 -3.50
C LEU A 328 21.12 -1.19 -3.24
N LYS A 329 20.79 -0.80 -2.00
CA LYS A 329 20.79 0.59 -1.57
C LYS A 329 22.20 1.19 -1.64
N ALA A 330 23.22 0.48 -1.15
CA ALA A 330 24.60 0.92 -1.23
C ALA A 330 25.06 1.12 -2.69
N ALA A 331 24.73 0.18 -3.58
CA ALA A 331 25.03 0.30 -5.01
C ALA A 331 24.33 1.51 -5.66
N PHE A 332 23.09 1.79 -5.27
CA PHE A 332 22.37 2.98 -5.73
C PHE A 332 22.94 4.28 -5.16
N GLU A 333 23.28 4.31 -3.88
CA GLU A 333 23.82 5.49 -3.20
C GLU A 333 25.21 5.87 -3.74
N GLY A 334 26.05 4.87 -4.01
CA GLY A 334 27.34 5.03 -4.68
C GLY A 334 27.21 5.81 -6.00
N GLY A 335 26.17 5.49 -6.78
CA GLY A 335 25.78 6.25 -7.97
C GLY A 335 26.78 6.11 -9.13
N GLN A 336 27.71 5.16 -9.07
CA GLN A 336 28.58 4.83 -10.19
C GLN A 336 27.95 3.75 -11.07
N ILE A 337 28.14 3.88 -12.38
CA ILE A 337 27.68 2.88 -13.37
C ILE A 337 28.36 1.53 -13.12
N SER A 338 29.61 1.52 -12.66
CA SER A 338 30.35 0.32 -12.26
C SER A 338 29.63 -0.48 -11.18
N ASP A 339 29.16 0.17 -10.12
CA ASP A 339 28.47 -0.48 -9.00
C ASP A 339 27.15 -1.12 -9.45
N LEU A 340 26.36 -0.39 -10.25
CA LEU A 340 25.10 -0.87 -10.81
C LEU A 340 25.29 -2.02 -11.82
N ASN A 341 26.39 -2.03 -12.57
CA ASN A 341 26.70 -3.09 -13.52
C ASN A 341 26.98 -4.45 -12.86
N THR A 342 27.41 -4.46 -11.59
CA THR A 342 27.61 -5.70 -10.82
C THR A 342 26.30 -6.39 -10.45
N LEU A 343 25.16 -5.71 -10.56
CA LEU A 343 23.85 -6.24 -10.21
C LEU A 343 23.26 -7.10 -11.33
N THR A 344 22.44 -8.08 -10.96
CA THR A 344 21.67 -8.89 -11.91
C THR A 344 20.53 -8.08 -12.53
N ALA A 345 19.99 -8.52 -13.67
CA ALA A 345 18.85 -7.86 -14.30
C ALA A 345 17.62 -7.78 -13.36
N LYS A 346 17.37 -8.82 -12.56
CA LYS A 346 16.28 -8.85 -11.57
C LYS A 346 16.50 -7.85 -10.44
N GLN A 347 17.73 -7.73 -9.95
CA GLN A 347 18.11 -6.73 -8.94
C GLN A 347 17.96 -5.29 -9.45
N LEU A 348 18.38 -5.02 -10.69
CA LEU A 348 18.21 -3.71 -11.32
C LEU A 348 16.73 -3.36 -11.54
N GLN A 349 15.90 -4.34 -11.91
CA GLN A 349 14.46 -4.17 -12.01
C GLN A 349 13.81 -3.84 -10.66
N THR A 350 14.21 -4.52 -9.59
CA THR A 350 13.77 -4.22 -8.22
C THR A 350 14.18 -2.80 -7.83
N LEU A 351 15.44 -2.44 -8.04
CA LEU A 351 15.98 -1.12 -7.71
C LEU A 351 15.32 0.01 -8.52
N ALA A 352 15.02 -0.24 -9.80
CA ALA A 352 14.27 0.67 -10.68
C ALA A 352 12.87 0.95 -10.13
N LYS A 353 12.13 -0.10 -9.75
CA LYS A 353 10.80 0.04 -9.14
C LYS A 353 10.83 0.83 -7.84
N GLN A 354 11.79 0.54 -6.95
CA GLN A 354 11.96 1.24 -5.67
C GLN A 354 12.22 2.74 -5.86
N ASN A 355 12.91 3.13 -6.93
CA ASN A 355 13.29 4.52 -7.19
C ASN A 355 12.42 5.23 -8.25
N GLY A 356 11.27 4.64 -8.61
CA GLY A 356 10.30 5.23 -9.53
C GLY A 356 10.75 5.27 -10.99
N VAL A 357 11.67 4.39 -11.40
CA VAL A 357 12.11 4.22 -12.79
C VAL A 357 11.28 3.11 -13.45
N SER A 358 10.66 3.41 -14.60
CA SER A 358 9.82 2.45 -15.33
C SER A 358 10.66 1.35 -15.98
N ILE A 359 10.32 0.08 -15.74
CA ILE A 359 10.93 -1.07 -16.42
C ILE A 359 10.42 -1.21 -17.86
N ALA A 360 9.15 -0.88 -18.09
CA ALA A 360 8.59 -0.85 -19.44
C ALA A 360 9.03 0.44 -20.15
N ARG A 361 9.25 0.34 -21.45
CA ARG A 361 9.49 1.50 -22.31
C ARG A 361 8.18 2.24 -22.56
N THR A 362 8.26 3.57 -22.59
CA THR A 362 7.14 4.45 -22.96
C THR A 362 7.13 4.72 -24.46
N LYS A 363 6.02 5.27 -24.98
CA LYS A 363 5.96 5.73 -26.38
C LYS A 363 7.14 6.64 -26.75
N ALA A 364 7.52 7.56 -25.85
CA ALA A 364 8.65 8.45 -26.07
C ALA A 364 10.00 7.71 -26.12
N ASP A 365 10.17 6.64 -25.31
CA ASP A 365 11.36 5.80 -25.39
C ASP A 365 11.41 5.02 -26.71
N PHE A 366 10.26 4.51 -27.18
CA PHE A 366 10.15 3.81 -28.46
C PHE A 366 10.47 4.71 -29.65
N VAL A 367 9.91 5.92 -29.67
CA VAL A 367 10.18 6.92 -30.72
C VAL A 367 11.67 7.26 -30.75
N LYS A 368 12.30 7.54 -29.60
CA LYS A 368 13.75 7.81 -29.55
C LYS A 368 14.62 6.67 -30.08
N LEU A 369 14.26 5.42 -29.77
CA LEU A 369 14.99 4.25 -30.26
C LEU A 369 14.78 4.02 -31.75
N LEU A 370 13.58 4.31 -32.27
CA LEU A 370 13.29 4.27 -33.70
C LEU A 370 14.00 5.39 -34.45
N ASP A 371 14.01 6.62 -33.93
CA ASP A 371 14.74 7.75 -34.53
C ASP A 371 16.26 7.50 -34.55
N ALA A 372 16.79 6.78 -33.56
CA ALA A 372 18.19 6.37 -33.54
C ALA A 372 18.49 5.23 -34.53
N ALA A 373 17.53 4.31 -34.75
CA ALA A 373 17.66 3.22 -35.70
C ALA A 373 17.41 3.67 -37.16
N GLU A 374 16.59 4.70 -37.36
CA GLU A 374 16.28 5.35 -38.63
C GLU A 374 16.45 6.87 -38.54
N PRO A 375 17.70 7.37 -38.62
CA PRO A 375 17.96 8.80 -38.58
C PRO A 375 17.30 9.53 -39.76
N GLY A 376 16.48 10.54 -39.46
CA GLY A 376 15.85 11.41 -40.47
C GLY A 376 14.38 11.09 -40.79
N VAL A 377 13.80 10.05 -40.18
CA VAL A 377 12.36 9.75 -40.26
C VAL A 377 11.68 10.24 -38.98
N ASP A 378 10.60 11.01 -39.09
CA ASP A 378 9.83 11.48 -37.93
C ASP A 378 8.87 10.36 -37.44
N HIS A 379 9.20 9.75 -36.31
CA HIS A 379 8.37 8.70 -35.69
C HIS A 379 7.37 9.25 -34.65
N SER A 380 7.29 10.58 -34.44
CA SER A 380 6.46 11.18 -33.39
C SER A 380 4.95 10.88 -33.53
N THR A 381 4.49 10.69 -34.76
CA THR A 381 3.08 10.44 -35.10
C THR A 381 2.67 8.96 -35.01
N LEU A 382 3.62 8.03 -34.90
CA LEU A 382 3.33 6.59 -34.86
C LEU A 382 2.54 6.22 -33.60
N ALA A 383 1.50 5.40 -33.75
CA ALA A 383 0.69 4.90 -32.63
C ALA A 383 0.10 3.51 -32.93
N GLY A 384 -0.24 2.77 -31.87
CA GLY A 384 -0.94 1.48 -31.98
C GLY A 384 -0.20 0.46 -32.84
N ALA A 385 -0.92 -0.21 -33.74
CA ALA A 385 -0.40 -1.30 -34.57
C ALA A 385 0.75 -0.88 -35.50
N ALA A 386 0.77 0.37 -35.96
CA ALA A 386 1.85 0.89 -36.82
C ALA A 386 3.17 1.01 -36.05
N LEU A 387 3.10 1.44 -34.78
CA LEU A 387 4.26 1.49 -33.89
C LEU A 387 4.76 0.07 -33.56
N ASP A 388 3.85 -0.86 -33.23
CA ASP A 388 4.22 -2.24 -32.92
C ASP A 388 4.91 -2.97 -34.08
N THR A 389 4.52 -2.66 -35.32
CA THR A 389 5.12 -3.24 -36.53
C THR A 389 6.56 -2.77 -36.70
N LYS A 390 6.80 -1.45 -36.64
CA LYS A 390 8.15 -0.85 -36.66
C LYS A 390 9.04 -1.34 -35.54
N LEU A 391 8.50 -1.50 -34.32
CA LEU A 391 9.26 -2.02 -33.18
C LEU A 391 9.71 -3.47 -33.38
N LYS A 392 8.89 -4.31 -34.02
CA LYS A 392 9.27 -5.68 -34.38
C LYS A 392 10.35 -5.72 -35.46
N GLU A 393 10.25 -4.87 -36.48
CA GLU A 393 11.24 -4.74 -37.55
C GLU A 393 12.64 -4.42 -36.99
N HIS A 394 12.71 -3.48 -36.05
CA HIS A 394 13.96 -3.06 -35.39
C HIS A 394 14.36 -3.89 -34.17
N LYS A 395 13.61 -4.97 -33.87
CA LYS A 395 13.83 -5.87 -32.71
C LYS A 395 13.87 -5.13 -31.36
N ILE A 396 13.10 -4.05 -31.22
CA ILE A 396 13.02 -3.26 -29.99
C ILE A 396 12.00 -3.92 -29.05
N GLY A 397 12.49 -4.50 -27.95
CA GLY A 397 11.63 -5.14 -26.94
C GLY A 397 10.79 -4.15 -26.12
N LEU A 398 9.70 -4.63 -25.52
CA LEU A 398 8.82 -3.83 -24.65
C LEU A 398 9.48 -3.41 -23.32
N LEU A 399 10.43 -4.21 -22.84
CA LEU A 399 11.14 -3.99 -21.59
C LEU A 399 12.50 -3.33 -21.84
N ARG A 400 12.91 -2.46 -20.92
CA ARG A 400 14.25 -1.87 -20.89
C ARG A 400 15.32 -2.94 -20.69
N THR A 401 16.46 -2.78 -21.35
CA THR A 401 17.63 -3.66 -21.19
C THR A 401 18.30 -3.44 -19.83
N LYS A 402 19.26 -4.31 -19.48
CA LYS A 402 20.09 -4.12 -18.30
C LYS A 402 20.79 -2.76 -18.32
N ASP A 403 21.38 -2.41 -19.47
CA ASP A 403 22.14 -1.17 -19.64
C ASP A 403 21.25 0.07 -19.56
N ASP A 404 20.04 0.02 -20.14
CA ASP A 404 19.05 1.09 -20.03
C ASP A 404 18.68 1.36 -18.56
N LEU A 405 18.47 0.30 -17.78
CA LEU A 405 18.12 0.42 -16.36
C LEU A 405 19.27 1.01 -15.54
N VAL A 406 20.51 0.59 -15.82
CA VAL A 406 21.72 1.12 -15.17
C VAL A 406 21.84 2.62 -15.43
N GLN A 407 21.68 3.06 -16.69
CA GLN A 407 21.80 4.47 -17.05
C GLN A 407 20.73 5.34 -16.38
N LEU A 408 19.47 4.90 -16.37
CA LEU A 408 18.37 5.64 -15.76
C LEU A 408 18.48 5.71 -14.25
N LEU A 409 18.92 4.62 -13.60
CA LEU A 409 19.17 4.59 -12.17
C LEU A 409 20.32 5.53 -11.80
N ALA A 410 21.42 5.53 -12.55
CA ALA A 410 22.52 6.47 -12.36
C ALA A 410 22.07 7.93 -12.55
N GLN A 411 21.27 8.21 -13.59
CA GLN A 411 20.71 9.55 -13.83
C GLN A 411 19.77 9.98 -12.70
N LYS A 412 18.90 9.09 -12.23
CA LYS A 412 18.00 9.35 -11.11
C LYS A 412 18.80 9.68 -9.85
N GLN A 413 19.85 8.92 -9.55
CA GLN A 413 20.70 9.18 -8.40
C GLN A 413 21.45 10.51 -8.51
N ALA A 414 21.96 10.86 -9.69
CA ALA A 414 22.58 12.16 -9.93
C ALA A 414 21.61 13.32 -9.65
N SER A 415 20.36 13.21 -10.11
CA SER A 415 19.32 14.22 -9.85
C SER A 415 18.97 14.36 -8.37
N LEU A 416 18.98 13.25 -7.61
CA LEU A 416 18.72 13.26 -6.17
C LEU A 416 19.87 13.92 -5.39
N LYS A 417 21.12 13.59 -5.71
CA LYS A 417 22.30 14.22 -5.11
C LYS A 417 22.31 15.74 -5.37
N GLN A 418 21.94 16.16 -6.58
CA GLN A 418 21.82 17.57 -6.92
C GLN A 418 20.72 18.28 -6.11
N ALA A 419 19.54 17.68 -5.98
CA ALA A 419 18.45 18.24 -5.17
C ALA A 419 18.82 18.38 -3.68
N GLN A 420 19.57 17.42 -3.13
CA GLN A 420 20.08 17.47 -1.77
C GLN A 420 21.10 18.59 -1.58
N GLN A 421 22.04 18.75 -2.50
CA GLN A 421 23.03 19.84 -2.48
C GLN A 421 22.35 21.21 -2.54
N ILE A 422 21.32 21.36 -3.37
CA ILE A 422 20.50 22.60 -3.44
C ILE A 422 19.80 22.85 -2.10
N ALA A 423 19.16 21.85 -1.50
CA ALA A 423 18.50 21.98 -0.20
C ALA A 423 19.48 22.37 0.93
N GLU A 424 20.70 21.87 0.88
CA GLU A 424 21.75 22.17 1.86
C GLU A 424 22.38 23.55 1.66
N GLN A 425 22.47 24.02 0.40
CA GLN A 425 22.84 25.41 0.09
C GLN A 425 21.75 26.39 0.55
N ILE A 426 20.47 26.06 0.38
CA ILE A 426 19.34 26.86 0.90
C ILE A 426 19.42 26.99 2.42
N LYS A 427 19.81 25.94 3.15
CA LYS A 427 20.01 25.98 4.61
C LYS A 427 21.18 26.85 5.06
N LYS A 428 22.17 27.08 4.20
CA LYS A 428 23.37 27.89 4.49
C LYS A 428 23.18 29.38 4.19
N VAL A 429 22.05 29.78 3.63
CA VAL A 429 21.67 31.19 3.53
C VAL A 429 21.36 31.69 4.95
N PRO A 430 22.11 32.68 5.49
CA PRO A 430 21.78 33.26 6.78
C PRO A 430 20.40 33.89 6.69
N GLN A 431 19.49 33.52 7.60
CA GLN A 431 18.31 34.34 7.88
C GLN A 431 18.79 35.64 8.55
N ALA A 432 19.35 36.56 7.77
CA ALA A 432 19.65 37.90 8.24
C ALA A 432 18.33 38.66 8.38
N GLY A 433 18.05 39.22 9.56
CA GLY A 433 16.90 40.09 9.78
C GLY A 433 16.90 41.23 8.75
N GLY A 434 15.83 41.34 7.97
CA GLY A 434 15.81 42.27 6.84
C GLY A 434 14.58 42.08 5.97
N LEU A 435 13.52 42.81 6.30
CA LEU A 435 12.34 43.21 5.51
C LEU A 435 11.19 43.56 6.47
N HIS A 436 11.06 42.81 7.58
CA HIS A 436 10.04 43.07 8.62
C HIS A 436 10.29 44.37 9.41
N ASP A 437 11.54 44.80 9.53
CA ASP A 437 11.95 46.00 10.28
C ASP A 437 11.89 47.31 9.46
N LEU A 438 11.72 47.21 8.14
CA LEU A 438 11.62 48.36 7.24
C LEU A 438 10.26 49.06 7.37
N THR A 439 10.22 50.37 7.16
CA THR A 439 8.98 51.15 7.08
C THR A 439 8.21 50.81 5.79
N VAL A 440 6.91 51.11 5.76
CA VAL A 440 6.07 50.86 4.57
C VAL A 440 6.59 51.61 3.34
N ALA A 441 7.13 52.82 3.53
CA ALA A 441 7.71 53.61 2.44
C ALA A 441 8.98 52.96 1.86
N GLU A 442 9.86 52.44 2.71
CA GLU A 442 11.08 51.73 2.27
C GLU A 442 10.74 50.42 1.55
N LEU A 443 9.71 49.70 2.01
CA LEU A 443 9.21 48.49 1.35
C LEU A 443 8.57 48.79 -0.01
N GLN A 444 7.89 49.94 -0.16
CA GLN A 444 7.32 50.36 -1.43
C GLN A 444 8.40 50.74 -2.44
N GLU A 445 9.46 51.43 -2.02
CA GLU A 445 10.62 51.75 -2.87
C GLU A 445 11.39 50.47 -3.27
N ALA A 446 11.61 49.54 -2.34
CA ALA A 446 12.22 48.25 -2.65
C ALA A 446 11.37 47.42 -3.62
N ALA A 447 10.04 47.44 -3.48
CA ALA A 447 9.13 46.77 -4.39
C ALA A 447 9.15 47.39 -5.80
N LYS A 448 9.17 48.71 -5.92
CA LYS A 448 9.35 49.39 -7.22
C LYS A 448 10.68 49.02 -7.88
N ALA A 449 11.78 49.03 -7.12
CA ALA A 449 13.11 48.70 -7.62
C ALA A 449 13.21 47.25 -8.15
N LYS A 450 12.45 46.31 -7.55
CA LYS A 450 12.40 44.89 -7.95
C LYS A 450 11.23 44.54 -8.89
N GLY A 451 10.52 45.53 -9.43
CA GLY A 451 9.38 45.30 -10.34
C GLY A 451 8.17 44.62 -9.68
N VAL A 452 8.08 44.62 -8.36
CA VAL A 452 6.94 44.08 -7.60
C VAL A 452 5.82 45.11 -7.55
N SER A 453 4.65 44.76 -8.09
CA SER A 453 3.47 45.64 -8.11
C SER A 453 3.01 46.01 -6.69
N LEU A 454 2.85 47.31 -6.42
CA LEU A 454 2.29 47.85 -5.18
C LEU A 454 0.76 47.65 -5.08
N ASN A 455 0.10 47.49 -6.22
CA ASN A 455 -1.33 47.26 -6.29
C ASN A 455 -1.65 45.79 -6.02
N MET A 456 -2.78 45.56 -5.35
CA MET A 456 -3.36 44.24 -5.18
C MET A 456 -3.78 43.68 -6.55
N THR A 457 -3.11 42.63 -7.02
CA THR A 457 -3.54 41.95 -8.24
C THR A 457 -4.80 41.10 -7.98
N LYS A 458 -5.52 40.71 -9.03
CA LYS A 458 -6.66 39.79 -8.90
C LYS A 458 -6.27 38.53 -8.11
N LYS A 459 -5.08 37.98 -8.40
CA LYS A 459 -4.55 36.83 -7.70
C LYS A 459 -4.26 37.12 -6.23
N ASP A 460 -3.64 38.26 -5.92
CA ASP A 460 -3.37 38.64 -4.52
C ASP A 460 -4.66 38.79 -3.70
N VAL A 461 -5.74 39.25 -4.34
CA VAL A 461 -7.05 39.41 -3.70
C VAL A 461 -7.72 38.05 -3.48
N VAL A 462 -7.65 37.15 -4.46
CA VAL A 462 -8.18 35.78 -4.35
C VAL A 462 -7.42 35.01 -3.27
N ASP A 463 -6.09 35.05 -3.29
CA ASP A 463 -5.26 34.37 -2.29
C ASP A 463 -5.54 34.92 -0.87
N LEU A 464 -5.83 36.22 -0.72
CA LEU A 464 -6.22 36.83 0.56
C LEU A 464 -7.65 36.45 1.00
N LEU A 465 -8.58 36.34 0.05
CA LEU A 465 -9.94 35.88 0.33
C LEU A 465 -9.95 34.40 0.73
N ASP A 466 -9.11 33.56 0.12
CA ASP A 466 -8.93 32.15 0.51
C ASP A 466 -8.34 32.01 1.92
N GLU A 467 -7.48 32.94 2.35
CA GLU A 467 -6.97 33.01 3.73
C GLU A 467 -8.05 33.50 4.73
N LEU A 468 -8.90 34.46 4.33
CA LEU A 468 -9.94 35.05 5.19
C LEU A 468 -11.22 34.21 5.28
N GLU A 469 -11.53 33.43 4.24
CA GLU A 469 -12.64 32.49 4.18
C GLU A 469 -12.12 31.08 3.82
N PRO A 470 -11.42 30.37 4.75
CA PRO A 470 -10.89 29.05 4.49
C PRO A 470 -11.99 28.05 4.11
N GLY A 471 -11.88 27.46 2.92
CA GLY A 471 -12.83 26.46 2.41
C GLY A 471 -13.85 27.00 1.39
N VAL A 472 -13.78 28.28 1.03
CA VAL A 472 -14.52 28.88 -0.10
C VAL A 472 -13.55 29.08 -1.27
N ASP A 473 -13.92 28.65 -2.48
CA ASP A 473 -13.11 28.84 -3.69
C ASP A 473 -13.37 30.22 -4.31
N HIS A 474 -12.39 31.12 -4.21
CA HIS A 474 -12.48 32.47 -4.76
C HIS A 474 -11.89 32.62 -6.16
N THR A 475 -11.37 31.54 -6.78
CA THR A 475 -10.66 31.59 -8.07
C THR A 475 -11.53 32.09 -9.23
N GLY A 476 -12.85 31.87 -9.13
CA GLY A 476 -13.86 32.29 -10.11
C GLY A 476 -14.32 33.76 -10.01
N LEU A 477 -13.97 34.49 -8.95
CA LEU A 477 -14.47 35.86 -8.74
C LEU A 477 -13.95 36.84 -9.80
N GLN A 478 -14.86 37.53 -10.50
CA GLN A 478 -14.54 38.54 -11.53
C GLN A 478 -15.49 39.75 -11.47
N GLY A 479 -15.01 40.90 -11.94
CA GLY A 479 -15.84 42.10 -12.11
C GLY A 479 -16.55 42.53 -10.82
N ALA A 480 -17.87 42.67 -10.88
CA ALA A 480 -18.71 43.14 -9.76
C ALA A 480 -18.62 42.25 -8.51
N SER A 481 -18.56 40.92 -8.68
CA SER A 481 -18.46 39.96 -7.56
C SER A 481 -17.17 40.09 -6.76
N LEU A 482 -16.06 40.39 -7.45
CA LEU A 482 -14.77 40.65 -6.80
C LEU A 482 -14.76 42.00 -6.07
N ILE A 483 -15.48 43.00 -6.59
CA ILE A 483 -15.62 44.32 -5.95
C ILE A 483 -16.45 44.21 -4.67
N GLU A 484 -17.54 43.44 -4.69
CA GLU A 484 -18.33 43.15 -3.49
C GLU A 484 -17.52 42.38 -2.44
N ALA A 485 -16.78 41.36 -2.84
CA ALA A 485 -15.91 40.61 -1.92
C ALA A 485 -14.82 41.50 -1.30
N LYS A 486 -14.19 42.38 -2.08
CA LYS A 486 -13.24 43.38 -1.59
C LYS A 486 -13.88 44.33 -0.58
N LYS A 487 -15.11 44.79 -0.84
CA LYS A 487 -15.85 45.69 0.03
C LYS A 487 -16.27 44.99 1.33
N LYS A 488 -16.69 43.72 1.24
CA LYS A 488 -17.08 42.86 2.38
C LYS A 488 -15.93 42.63 3.35
N HIS A 489 -14.72 42.42 2.83
CA HIS A 489 -13.52 42.10 3.62
C HIS A 489 -12.57 43.29 3.84
N HIS A 490 -13.01 44.51 3.51
CA HIS A 490 -12.23 45.74 3.65
C HIS A 490 -10.84 45.68 2.99
N ILE A 491 -10.73 45.00 1.85
CA ILE A 491 -9.46 44.83 1.12
C ILE A 491 -9.19 46.11 0.32
N GLY A 492 -8.17 46.87 0.76
CA GLY A 492 -7.71 48.07 0.07
C GLY A 492 -7.03 47.80 -1.28
N PRO A 493 -6.90 48.82 -2.16
CA PRO A 493 -6.28 48.67 -3.48
C PRO A 493 -4.76 48.43 -3.44
N LEU A 494 -4.10 48.81 -2.34
CA LEU A 494 -2.65 48.72 -2.15
C LEU A 494 -2.28 47.60 -1.18
N LYS A 495 -1.12 46.98 -1.43
CA LYS A 495 -0.53 45.98 -0.53
C LYS A 495 -0.12 46.62 0.79
N ASN A 496 -0.44 45.95 1.90
CA ASN A 496 -0.01 46.35 3.24
C ASN A 496 1.46 45.92 3.50
N LYS A 497 2.00 46.31 4.67
CA LYS A 497 3.39 46.02 5.06
C LYS A 497 3.76 44.54 4.93
N GLN A 498 2.93 43.64 5.46
CA GLN A 498 3.18 42.19 5.44
C GLN A 498 3.11 41.61 4.02
N GLN A 499 2.18 42.10 3.20
CA GLN A 499 2.03 41.68 1.80
C GLN A 499 3.21 42.14 0.93
N LEU A 500 3.75 43.34 1.18
CA LEU A 500 4.96 43.82 0.51
C LEU A 500 6.18 42.97 0.88
N VAL A 501 6.34 42.61 2.15
CA VAL A 501 7.42 41.70 2.59
C VAL A 501 7.30 40.33 1.91
N LYS A 502 6.13 39.70 1.97
CA LYS A 502 5.88 38.38 1.35
C LYS A 502 6.12 38.40 -0.17
N ALA A 503 5.74 39.49 -0.85
CA ALA A 503 5.98 39.65 -2.28
C ALA A 503 7.46 39.85 -2.62
N LEU A 504 8.20 40.60 -1.81
CA LEU A 504 9.65 40.81 -1.97
C LEU A 504 10.47 39.54 -1.70
N GLU A 505 10.09 38.75 -0.70
CA GLU A 505 10.71 37.45 -0.40
C GLU A 505 10.48 36.45 -1.54
N LYS A 506 9.27 36.40 -2.08
CA LYS A 506 8.93 35.55 -3.21
C LYS A 506 9.74 35.90 -4.47
N ALA A 507 9.85 37.19 -4.78
CA ALA A 507 10.66 37.65 -5.92
C ALA A 507 12.14 37.29 -5.76
N ALA A 508 12.70 37.44 -4.54
CA ALA A 508 14.09 37.05 -4.26
C ALA A 508 14.31 35.53 -4.39
N GLY A 509 13.34 34.71 -3.97
CA GLY A 509 13.40 33.25 -4.12
C GLY A 509 13.33 32.79 -5.58
N GLU A 510 12.51 33.43 -6.41
CA GLU A 510 12.39 33.15 -7.85
C GLU A 510 13.67 33.53 -8.61
N GLU A 511 14.29 34.67 -8.27
CA GLU A 511 15.56 35.13 -8.87
C GLU A 511 16.73 34.18 -8.54
N LEU A 512 16.83 33.71 -7.30
CA LEU A 512 17.82 32.71 -6.89
C LEU A 512 17.61 31.36 -7.59
N ALA A 513 16.36 30.94 -7.80
CA ALA A 513 16.04 29.70 -8.52
C ALA A 513 16.39 29.79 -10.02
N GLU A 514 16.20 30.94 -10.66
CA GLU A 514 16.63 31.23 -12.04
C GLU A 514 18.16 31.23 -12.16
N LYS A 515 18.85 31.92 -11.24
CA LYS A 515 20.32 31.96 -11.22
C LYS A 515 20.93 30.58 -11.01
N ALA A 516 20.39 29.79 -10.08
CA ALA A 516 20.83 28.42 -9.84
C ALA A 516 20.57 27.50 -11.05
N LYS A 517 19.47 27.71 -11.79
CA LYS A 517 19.22 26.98 -13.05
C LYS A 517 20.27 27.31 -14.11
N LYS A 518 20.61 28.59 -14.30
CA LYS A 518 21.65 29.00 -15.26
C LYS A 518 23.03 28.48 -14.89
N GLU A 519 23.41 28.60 -13.62
CA GLU A 519 24.70 28.06 -13.12
C GLU A 519 24.77 26.53 -13.25
N ALA A 520 23.65 25.82 -13.05
CA ALA A 520 23.58 24.37 -13.25
C ALA A 520 23.71 23.95 -14.72
N VAL A 521 23.11 24.71 -15.65
CA VAL A 521 23.24 24.49 -17.10
C VAL A 521 24.69 24.75 -17.54
N GLU A 522 25.29 25.85 -17.11
CA GLU A 522 26.68 26.17 -17.43
C GLU A 522 27.68 25.15 -16.84
N ALA A 523 27.42 24.65 -15.62
CA ALA A 523 28.24 23.62 -15.01
C ALA A 523 28.10 22.26 -15.72
N ALA A 524 26.89 21.91 -16.15
CA ALA A 524 26.63 20.69 -16.92
C ALA A 524 27.29 20.73 -18.31
N GLU A 525 27.23 21.89 -18.99
CA GLU A 525 27.90 22.10 -20.27
C GLU A 525 29.43 22.02 -20.14
N LYS A 526 30.02 22.68 -19.12
CA LYS A 526 31.47 22.60 -18.86
C LYS A 526 31.93 21.17 -18.51
N ALA A 527 31.14 20.43 -17.74
CA ALA A 527 31.45 19.04 -17.41
C ALA A 527 31.34 18.11 -18.64
N ALA A 528 30.34 18.32 -19.50
CA ALA A 528 30.16 17.57 -20.74
C ALA A 528 31.32 17.82 -21.73
N VAL A 529 31.74 19.08 -21.90
CA VAL A 529 32.89 19.46 -22.73
C VAL A 529 34.19 18.86 -22.20
N THR A 530 34.42 18.90 -20.89
CA THR A 530 35.62 18.31 -20.26
C THR A 530 35.66 16.79 -20.44
N LYS A 531 34.52 16.11 -20.29
CA LYS A 531 34.39 14.66 -20.47
C LYS A 531 34.61 14.26 -21.93
N ALA A 532 34.05 15.01 -22.88
CA ALA A 532 34.26 14.79 -24.31
C ALA A 532 35.74 14.97 -24.70
N LYS A 533 36.39 16.02 -24.18
CA LYS A 533 37.82 16.27 -24.39
C LYS A 533 38.68 15.09 -23.91
N HIS A 534 38.45 14.64 -22.67
CA HIS A 534 39.21 13.53 -22.09
C HIS A 534 38.96 12.21 -22.83
N ALA A 535 37.74 11.95 -23.30
CA ALA A 535 37.42 10.76 -24.09
C ALA A 535 38.15 10.74 -25.44
N VAL A 536 38.22 11.88 -26.14
CA VAL A 536 38.98 12.02 -27.39
C VAL A 536 40.48 11.86 -27.16
N GLU A 537 41.04 12.50 -26.13
CA GLU A 537 42.47 12.40 -25.78
C GLU A 537 42.86 10.96 -25.41
N GLN A 538 42.06 10.27 -24.60
CA GLN A 538 42.32 8.89 -24.22
C GLN A 538 42.20 7.91 -25.39
N ALA A 539 41.18 8.07 -26.24
CA ALA A 539 41.01 7.20 -27.41
C ALA A 539 42.14 7.41 -28.43
N ALA A 540 42.56 8.66 -28.67
CA ALA A 540 43.69 8.97 -29.55
C ALA A 540 45.02 8.42 -29.02
N ALA A 541 45.25 8.46 -27.70
CA ALA A 541 46.47 7.95 -27.07
C ALA A 541 46.63 6.42 -27.18
N LYS A 542 45.52 5.67 -27.23
CA LYS A 542 45.54 4.21 -27.42
C LYS A 542 46.01 3.77 -28.81
N VAL A 543 45.98 4.68 -29.79
CA VAL A 543 46.38 4.39 -31.17
C VAL A 543 47.91 4.45 -31.28
N VAL A 544 48.55 3.32 -31.01
CA VAL A 544 50.00 3.14 -31.10
C VAL A 544 50.31 2.26 -32.30
N LEU A 545 51.23 2.71 -33.16
CA LEU A 545 51.64 1.95 -34.34
C LEU A 545 52.35 0.66 -33.89
N PRO A 546 51.86 -0.54 -34.24
CA PRO A 546 52.47 -1.78 -33.79
C PRO A 546 53.82 -2.00 -34.50
N GLN A 547 54.83 -2.47 -33.75
CA GLN A 547 56.16 -2.76 -34.30
C GLN A 547 56.17 -3.96 -35.26
N SER A 548 55.12 -4.79 -35.21
CA SER A 548 54.93 -5.94 -36.09
C SER A 548 53.50 -5.99 -36.63
N PRO A 549 53.29 -6.37 -37.90
CA PRO A 549 51.97 -6.61 -38.49
C PRO A 549 51.09 -7.62 -37.73
N ALA A 550 51.65 -8.44 -36.82
CA ALA A 550 50.90 -9.35 -35.97
C ALA A 550 49.92 -8.65 -35.00
N GLY A 551 50.17 -7.39 -34.63
CA GLY A 551 49.31 -6.60 -33.73
C GLY A 551 48.16 -5.84 -34.42
N TYR A 552 47.82 -6.19 -35.66
CA TYR A 552 46.87 -5.42 -36.47
C TYR A 552 45.46 -5.35 -35.87
N SER A 553 44.99 -6.41 -35.19
CA SER A 553 43.65 -6.46 -34.60
C SER A 553 43.46 -5.39 -33.53
N ASP A 554 44.46 -5.24 -32.67
CA ASP A 554 44.43 -4.29 -31.55
C ASP A 554 44.60 -2.86 -32.05
N PHE A 555 45.45 -2.67 -33.07
CA PHE A 555 45.61 -1.38 -33.75
C PHE A 555 44.33 -0.92 -34.44
N LEU A 556 43.67 -1.79 -35.23
CA LEU A 556 42.41 -1.44 -35.90
C LEU A 556 41.26 -1.21 -34.91
N ALA A 557 41.23 -1.96 -33.80
CA ALA A 557 40.26 -1.73 -32.73
C ALA A 557 40.46 -0.35 -32.07
N ALA A 558 41.71 0.04 -31.78
CA ALA A 558 42.03 1.35 -31.23
C ALA A 558 41.73 2.49 -32.21
N VAL A 559 42.05 2.32 -33.50
CA VAL A 559 41.73 3.31 -34.55
C VAL A 559 40.22 3.50 -34.65
N LYS A 560 39.44 2.42 -34.66
CA LYS A 560 37.98 2.48 -34.71
C LYS A 560 37.36 3.14 -33.47
N GLU A 561 37.91 2.87 -32.29
CA GLU A 561 37.51 3.52 -31.03
C GLU A 561 37.74 5.04 -31.10
N ALA A 562 38.91 5.46 -31.62
CA ALA A 562 39.27 6.86 -31.73
C ALA A 562 38.50 7.61 -32.84
N GLU A 563 38.26 6.98 -34.00
CA GLU A 563 37.37 7.51 -35.06
C GLU A 563 35.94 7.72 -34.53
N SER A 564 35.44 6.78 -33.71
CA SER A 564 34.11 6.88 -33.09
C SER A 564 34.04 7.97 -32.02
N ALA A 565 35.10 8.12 -31.20
CA ALA A 565 35.17 9.16 -30.18
C ALA A 565 35.21 10.58 -30.79
N LEU A 566 35.89 10.75 -31.93
CA LEU A 566 35.91 12.00 -32.69
C LEU A 566 34.54 12.33 -33.30
N ALA A 567 33.87 11.33 -33.89
CA ALA A 567 32.53 11.51 -34.47
C ALA A 567 31.45 11.84 -33.41
N ALA A 568 31.60 11.34 -32.18
CA ALA A 568 30.66 11.55 -31.08
C ALA A 568 30.84 12.89 -30.34
N SER A 569 31.79 13.75 -30.75
CA SER A 569 32.19 14.95 -30.00
C SER A 569 32.07 16.27 -30.78
N PRO A 570 30.90 16.60 -31.41
CA PRO A 570 30.73 17.81 -32.23
C PRO A 570 30.85 19.13 -31.45
N GLY A 571 30.76 19.09 -30.12
CA GLY A 571 30.85 20.26 -29.24
C GLY A 571 32.28 20.66 -28.83
N LEU A 572 33.32 19.97 -29.33
CA LEU A 572 34.72 20.32 -29.08
C LEU A 572 35.26 21.31 -30.14
N PRO A 573 36.33 22.09 -29.83
CA PRO A 573 36.96 22.95 -30.80
C PRO A 573 37.39 22.19 -32.06
N GLN A 574 36.96 22.67 -33.24
CA GLN A 574 37.23 22.00 -34.52
C GLN A 574 38.73 21.82 -34.80
N GLU A 575 39.58 22.75 -34.34
CA GLU A 575 41.03 22.62 -34.47
C GLU A 575 41.60 21.38 -33.76
N MET A 576 41.05 21.03 -32.59
CA MET A 576 41.46 19.85 -31.82
C MET A 576 41.01 18.55 -32.51
N LEU A 577 39.76 18.52 -32.99
CA LEU A 577 39.22 17.38 -33.73
C LEU A 577 40.00 17.14 -35.02
N HIS A 578 40.32 18.20 -35.76
CA HIS A 578 41.15 18.13 -36.97
C HIS A 578 42.59 17.67 -36.67
N GLY A 579 43.17 18.09 -35.55
CA GLY A 579 44.51 17.65 -35.12
C GLY A 579 44.59 16.14 -34.91
N HIS A 580 43.69 15.60 -34.09
CA HIS A 580 43.63 14.16 -33.83
C HIS A 580 43.24 13.34 -35.07
N ALA A 581 42.31 13.84 -35.89
CA ALA A 581 41.94 13.18 -37.15
C ALA A 581 43.11 13.08 -38.14
N LYS A 582 43.96 14.11 -38.23
CA LYS A 582 45.18 14.07 -39.07
C LYS A 582 46.20 13.08 -38.54
N GLU A 583 46.39 13.03 -37.22
CA GLU A 583 47.30 12.06 -36.57
C GLU A 583 46.85 10.61 -36.80
N LEU A 584 45.56 10.34 -36.65
CA LEU A 584 44.93 9.05 -36.94
C LEU A 584 45.10 8.64 -38.40
N ALA A 585 44.81 9.55 -39.34
CA ALA A 585 44.97 9.31 -40.76
C ALA A 585 46.43 9.00 -41.13
N LEU A 586 47.39 9.68 -40.51
CA LEU A 586 48.82 9.43 -40.69
C LEU A 586 49.22 8.04 -40.18
N LYS A 587 48.80 7.66 -38.95
CA LYS A 587 49.09 6.34 -38.38
C LYS A 587 48.45 5.21 -39.19
N LYS A 588 47.22 5.39 -39.67
CA LYS A 588 46.52 4.43 -40.53
C LYS A 588 47.25 4.25 -41.86
N LYS A 589 47.69 5.35 -42.47
CA LYS A 589 48.47 5.32 -43.72
C LYS A 589 49.82 4.62 -43.55
N LEU A 590 50.57 4.95 -42.49
CA LEU A 590 51.86 4.31 -42.21
C LEU A 590 51.73 2.80 -42.01
N PHE A 591 50.67 2.37 -41.31
CA PHE A 591 50.39 0.94 -41.12
C PHE A 591 49.93 0.26 -42.42
N GLN A 592 49.11 0.95 -43.22
CA GLN A 592 48.71 0.49 -44.56
C GLN A 592 49.93 0.28 -45.48
N ASP A 593 50.86 1.23 -45.50
CA ASP A 593 52.08 1.14 -46.30
C ASP A 593 52.98 -0.01 -45.81
N GLN A 594 53.08 -0.21 -44.50
CA GLN A 594 53.83 -1.33 -43.90
C GLN A 594 53.27 -2.68 -44.33
N VAL A 595 51.95 -2.88 -44.23
CA VAL A 595 51.30 -4.15 -44.61
C VAL A 595 51.25 -4.33 -46.14
N GLY A 596 51.03 -3.27 -46.91
CA GLY A 596 51.01 -3.29 -48.37
C GLY A 596 52.37 -3.65 -49.00
N SER A 597 53.47 -3.30 -48.33
CA SER A 597 54.83 -3.65 -48.76
C SER A 597 55.19 -5.14 -48.62
N MET A 598 54.42 -5.90 -47.83
CA MET A 598 54.67 -7.33 -47.61
C MET A 598 54.40 -8.17 -48.87
N LYS A 599 55.14 -9.28 -48.99
CA LYS A 599 54.91 -10.25 -50.08
C LYS A 599 53.65 -11.07 -49.79
N ALA A 600 52.98 -11.55 -50.84
CA ALA A 600 51.76 -12.34 -50.70
C ALA A 600 51.94 -13.61 -49.83
N GLY A 601 53.14 -14.21 -49.83
CA GLY A 601 53.46 -15.35 -48.94
C GLY A 601 53.56 -14.96 -47.46
N GLU A 602 54.06 -13.76 -47.15
CA GLU A 602 54.19 -13.27 -45.77
C GLU A 602 52.82 -12.88 -45.20
N LEU A 603 51.95 -12.27 -46.01
CA LEU A 603 50.57 -11.97 -45.65
C LEU A 603 49.74 -13.25 -45.41
N LYS A 604 50.01 -14.31 -46.16
CA LYS A 604 49.36 -15.62 -45.96
C LYS A 604 49.83 -16.32 -44.69
N ASN A 605 51.11 -16.21 -44.34
CA ASN A 605 51.62 -16.68 -43.04
C ASN A 605 50.98 -15.90 -41.89
N LEU A 606 50.90 -14.58 -42.01
CA LEU A 606 50.20 -13.73 -41.04
C LEU A 606 48.72 -14.09 -40.88
N ALA A 607 48.02 -14.38 -41.99
CA ALA A 607 46.63 -14.84 -41.97
C ALA A 607 46.45 -16.22 -41.31
N LYS A 608 47.45 -17.09 -41.48
CA LYS A 608 47.50 -18.40 -40.82
C LYS A 608 47.72 -18.26 -39.32
N ASP A 609 48.66 -17.42 -38.92
CA ASP A 609 49.02 -17.19 -37.51
C ASP A 609 47.88 -16.49 -36.75
N THR A 610 47.07 -15.69 -37.45
CA THR A 610 45.90 -14.97 -36.90
C THR A 610 44.59 -15.77 -37.04
N GLN A 611 44.67 -17.02 -37.46
CA GLN A 611 43.54 -17.96 -37.61
C GLN A 611 42.41 -17.48 -38.55
N LEU A 612 42.75 -16.72 -39.59
CA LEU A 612 41.78 -16.21 -40.56
C LEU A 612 41.20 -17.35 -41.41
N LYS A 613 39.88 -17.55 -41.41
CA LYS A 613 39.26 -18.67 -42.14
C LYS A 613 39.44 -18.51 -43.66
N HIS A 614 39.72 -19.63 -44.33
CA HIS A 614 39.87 -19.70 -45.80
C HIS A 614 40.95 -18.76 -46.37
N TRP A 615 41.95 -18.41 -45.57
CA TRP A 615 43.07 -17.55 -45.97
C TRP A 615 43.85 -18.05 -47.20
N GLN A 616 43.83 -19.36 -47.47
CA GLN A 616 44.53 -19.97 -48.60
C GLN A 616 44.04 -19.41 -49.95
N TRP A 617 42.77 -19.03 -50.03
CA TRP A 617 42.10 -18.52 -51.24
C TRP A 617 42.10 -16.99 -51.37
N ALA A 618 42.62 -16.27 -50.37
CA ALA A 618 42.74 -14.82 -50.43
C ALA A 618 43.88 -14.37 -51.37
N ASN A 619 43.63 -13.30 -52.12
CA ASN A 619 44.67 -12.58 -52.88
C ASN A 619 45.37 -11.53 -52.00
N LYS A 620 46.44 -10.92 -52.53
CA LYS A 620 47.22 -9.93 -51.78
C LYS A 620 46.35 -8.75 -51.31
N ASP A 621 45.51 -8.21 -52.19
CA ASP A 621 44.71 -7.02 -51.90
C ASP A 621 43.58 -7.27 -50.89
N GLU A 622 42.99 -8.47 -50.90
CA GLU A 622 42.00 -8.91 -49.91
C GLU A 622 42.63 -9.05 -48.53
N LEU A 623 43.85 -9.61 -48.44
CA LEU A 623 44.58 -9.72 -47.18
C LEU A 623 45.02 -8.34 -46.65
N VAL A 624 45.50 -7.45 -47.52
CA VAL A 624 45.82 -6.06 -47.15
C VAL A 624 44.58 -5.34 -46.64
N THR A 625 43.43 -5.52 -47.29
CA THR A 625 42.15 -4.93 -46.86
C THR A 625 41.73 -5.44 -45.49
N LEU A 626 41.80 -6.75 -45.26
CA LEU A 626 41.42 -7.37 -43.97
C LEU A 626 42.32 -6.97 -42.81
N PHE A 627 43.60 -6.64 -43.08
CA PHE A 627 44.56 -6.27 -42.05
C PHE A 627 44.69 -4.77 -41.81
N THR A 628 44.13 -3.90 -42.67
CA THR A 628 44.39 -2.46 -42.58
C THR A 628 43.17 -1.54 -42.68
N GLU A 629 42.00 -2.08 -42.99
CA GLU A 629 40.78 -1.30 -43.14
C GLU A 629 39.91 -1.35 -41.87
N THR A 630 39.22 -0.25 -41.58
CA THR A 630 38.27 -0.13 -40.45
C THR A 630 36.80 -0.07 -40.92
N ASP A 631 36.59 0.12 -42.23
CA ASP A 631 35.27 0.13 -42.87
C ASP A 631 34.65 -1.29 -42.94
N PRO A 632 33.54 -1.54 -42.23
CA PRO A 632 32.86 -2.84 -42.24
C PRO A 632 32.45 -3.32 -43.64
N ALA A 633 32.06 -2.41 -44.54
CA ALA A 633 31.59 -2.78 -45.87
C ALA A 633 32.71 -3.37 -46.73
N LYS A 634 33.91 -2.78 -46.65
CA LYS A 634 35.10 -3.26 -47.39
C LYS A 634 35.64 -4.56 -46.81
N ILE A 635 35.61 -4.72 -45.48
CA ILE A 635 36.01 -5.95 -44.79
C ILE A 635 35.10 -7.12 -45.21
N GLU A 636 33.78 -6.91 -45.21
CA GLU A 636 32.84 -7.96 -45.61
C GLU A 636 32.90 -8.27 -47.11
N ALA A 637 33.15 -7.27 -47.97
CA ALA A 637 33.39 -7.50 -49.39
C ALA A 637 34.64 -8.37 -49.63
N ALA A 638 35.73 -8.14 -48.90
CA ALA A 638 36.93 -8.96 -48.97
C ALA A 638 36.68 -10.41 -48.48
N LYS A 639 35.94 -10.59 -47.38
CA LYS A 639 35.56 -11.94 -46.90
C LYS A 639 34.67 -12.67 -47.90
N ALA A 640 33.68 -12.01 -48.47
CA ALA A 640 32.79 -12.58 -49.47
C ALA A 640 33.54 -13.01 -50.74
N GLY A 641 34.54 -12.23 -51.17
CA GLY A 641 35.44 -12.60 -52.27
C GLY A 641 36.22 -13.88 -51.98
N ILE A 642 36.74 -14.04 -50.76
CA ILE A 642 37.45 -15.24 -50.31
C ILE A 642 36.53 -16.46 -50.24
N GLU A 643 35.33 -16.32 -49.67
CA GLU A 643 34.34 -17.40 -49.58
C GLU A 643 33.87 -17.85 -50.97
N THR A 644 33.69 -16.92 -51.91
CA THR A 644 33.32 -17.24 -53.29
C THR A 644 34.41 -18.08 -53.98
N LYS A 645 35.69 -17.76 -53.76
CA LYS A 645 36.83 -18.53 -54.29
C LYS A 645 36.95 -19.90 -53.62
N HIS A 646 36.70 -19.98 -52.33
CA HIS A 646 36.67 -21.24 -51.59
C HIS A 646 35.51 -22.15 -52.07
N ALA A 647 34.31 -21.59 -52.25
CA ALA A 647 33.15 -22.31 -52.78
C ALA A 647 33.40 -22.86 -54.20
N ALA A 648 33.96 -22.06 -55.09
CA ALA A 648 34.32 -22.49 -56.44
C ALA A 648 35.40 -23.59 -56.47
N TRP A 649 36.30 -23.62 -55.48
CA TRP A 649 37.26 -24.71 -55.29
C TRP A 649 36.61 -25.97 -54.71
N ALA A 650 35.71 -25.80 -53.73
CA ALA A 650 34.96 -26.89 -53.10
C ALA A 650 34.06 -27.63 -54.10
N GLU A 651 33.46 -26.93 -55.07
CA GLU A 651 32.67 -27.55 -56.15
C GLU A 651 33.52 -28.38 -57.12
N LYS A 652 34.78 -28.01 -57.35
CA LYS A 652 35.68 -28.71 -58.29
C LYS A 652 36.46 -29.87 -57.68
N HIS A 653 36.67 -29.86 -56.36
CA HIS A 653 37.53 -30.83 -55.67
C HIS A 653 36.87 -31.53 -54.47
N GLY A 654 35.66 -31.14 -54.07
CA GLY A 654 34.88 -31.79 -53.02
C GLY A 654 34.19 -33.06 -53.54
N GLY A 655 34.88 -34.20 -53.47
CA GLY A 655 34.34 -35.51 -53.84
C GLY A 655 33.00 -35.84 -53.17
N LYS A 656 32.06 -36.36 -53.98
CA LYS A 656 30.72 -36.83 -53.60
C LYS A 656 30.71 -37.60 -52.27
N LYS A 657 30.08 -37.03 -51.24
CA LYS A 657 29.44 -37.81 -50.17
C LYS A 657 27.92 -37.69 -50.33
N LYS A 658 27.27 -38.86 -50.50
CA LYS A 658 25.82 -39.05 -50.51
C LYS A 658 25.17 -38.36 -49.32
N ALA A 659 24.31 -37.38 -49.57
CA ALA A 659 23.29 -36.95 -48.62
C ALA A 659 22.08 -37.89 -48.74
N ALA A 660 21.71 -38.52 -47.63
CA ALA A 660 20.48 -39.31 -47.51
C ALA A 660 19.27 -38.37 -47.43
N ALA A 661 18.14 -38.86 -47.95
CA ALA A 661 16.86 -38.17 -48.00
C ALA A 661 16.30 -37.85 -46.59
N PRO A 662 15.52 -36.76 -46.43
CA PRO A 662 14.78 -36.49 -45.19
C PRO A 662 13.51 -37.34 -45.12
N GLU A 663 13.37 -38.11 -44.03
CA GLU A 663 12.10 -38.73 -43.62
C GLU A 663 11.20 -37.71 -42.88
N PRO A 664 9.87 -37.85 -42.98
CA PRO A 664 8.90 -36.94 -42.36
C PRO A 664 8.82 -37.12 -40.82
N PRO A 665 8.38 -36.08 -40.08
CA PRO A 665 8.26 -36.14 -38.63
C PRO A 665 7.10 -37.03 -38.20
N LYS A 666 7.37 -37.97 -37.28
CA LYS A 666 6.33 -38.70 -36.52
C LYS A 666 5.99 -37.93 -35.22
N PRO A 667 4.73 -38.00 -34.75
CA PRO A 667 4.24 -37.17 -33.64
C PRO A 667 4.73 -37.63 -32.27
N ALA A 668 4.88 -36.68 -31.36
CA ALA A 668 5.10 -36.92 -29.93
C ALA A 668 3.87 -37.59 -29.27
N PRO A 669 4.07 -38.48 -28.29
CA PRO A 669 2.99 -39.11 -27.55
C PRO A 669 2.27 -38.12 -26.62
N ALA A 670 0.95 -38.28 -26.52
CA ALA A 670 0.10 -37.52 -25.61
C ALA A 670 0.43 -37.82 -24.12
N PRO A 671 0.29 -36.83 -23.22
CA PRO A 671 0.40 -37.07 -21.78
C PRO A 671 -0.74 -38.00 -21.29
N PRO A 672 -0.49 -38.88 -20.30
CA PRO A 672 -1.52 -39.77 -19.79
C PRO A 672 -2.62 -38.99 -19.05
N LYS A 673 -3.87 -39.38 -19.31
CA LYS A 673 -5.04 -38.96 -18.51
C LYS A 673 -4.82 -39.32 -17.04
N PRO A 674 -5.12 -38.43 -16.08
CA PRO A 674 -5.20 -38.78 -14.67
C PRO A 674 -6.29 -39.83 -14.45
N ALA A 675 -5.96 -40.90 -13.70
CA ALA A 675 -6.93 -41.83 -13.16
C ALA A 675 -7.87 -41.10 -12.17
N PRO A 676 -9.14 -41.51 -12.06
CA PRO A 676 -10.11 -40.87 -11.17
C PRO A 676 -9.67 -41.03 -9.71
N ALA A 677 -9.61 -39.90 -9.00
CA ALA A 677 -9.33 -39.85 -7.56
C ALA A 677 -10.39 -40.62 -6.76
N PRO A 678 -10.00 -41.28 -5.65
CA PRO A 678 -10.94 -41.94 -4.76
C PRO A 678 -11.86 -40.92 -4.09
N LYS A 679 -13.15 -41.28 -3.99
CA LYS A 679 -14.18 -40.46 -3.34
C LYS A 679 -13.78 -40.19 -1.88
N PRO A 680 -13.87 -38.95 -1.38
CA PRO A 680 -13.66 -38.65 0.03
C PRO A 680 -14.79 -39.26 0.86
N THR A 681 -14.40 -39.99 1.90
CA THR A 681 -15.27 -40.47 2.98
C THR A 681 -15.86 -39.26 3.71
N PRO A 682 -17.15 -39.27 4.09
CA PRO A 682 -17.75 -38.16 4.82
C PRO A 682 -17.09 -38.03 6.22
N PRO A 683 -16.87 -36.80 6.71
CA PRO A 683 -16.31 -36.59 8.04
C PRO A 683 -17.28 -37.10 9.11
N ALA A 684 -16.72 -37.68 10.18
CA ALA A 684 -17.48 -38.11 11.35
C ALA A 684 -18.24 -36.92 11.97
N PRO A 685 -19.44 -37.14 12.53
CA PRO A 685 -20.23 -36.07 13.11
C PRO A 685 -19.53 -35.46 14.33
N PRO A 686 -19.70 -34.15 14.56
CA PRO A 686 -19.09 -33.45 15.69
C PRO A 686 -19.60 -34.00 17.03
N VAL A 687 -18.69 -34.13 18.00
CA VAL A 687 -18.92 -34.64 19.37
C VAL A 687 -19.64 -33.62 20.27
N PHE A 688 -20.21 -32.56 19.69
CA PHE A 688 -21.05 -31.61 20.39
C PHE A 688 -22.34 -31.42 19.60
N SER A 689 -23.49 -31.66 20.24
CA SER A 689 -24.79 -31.25 19.71
C SER A 689 -24.75 -29.74 19.46
N LYS A 690 -25.14 -29.31 18.24
CA LYS A 690 -25.25 -27.90 17.89
C LYS A 690 -26.23 -27.25 18.88
N LYS A 691 -25.73 -26.40 19.78
CA LYS A 691 -26.55 -25.66 20.75
C LYS A 691 -27.65 -24.92 19.98
N GLY A 692 -28.92 -25.15 20.31
CA GLY A 692 -30.08 -24.63 19.57
C GLY A 692 -30.90 -25.69 18.81
N SER A 693 -30.41 -26.92 18.64
CA SER A 693 -31.18 -28.03 18.02
C SER A 693 -32.46 -28.38 18.76
N GLU A 694 -32.54 -28.06 20.06
CA GLU A 694 -33.74 -28.20 20.90
C GLU A 694 -34.92 -27.33 20.44
N PHE A 695 -34.69 -26.34 19.56
CA PHE A 695 -35.73 -25.48 19.00
C PHE A 695 -36.09 -25.79 17.54
N ASP A 696 -35.45 -26.78 16.90
CA ASP A 696 -35.69 -27.12 15.49
C ASP A 696 -37.14 -27.58 15.25
N GLU A 697 -37.71 -28.31 16.20
CA GLU A 697 -39.12 -28.75 16.16
C GLU A 697 -40.06 -27.55 16.25
N ALA A 698 -39.81 -26.61 17.17
CA ALA A 698 -40.60 -25.40 17.33
C ALA A 698 -40.53 -24.49 16.08
N ASP A 699 -39.35 -24.35 15.47
CA ASP A 699 -39.16 -23.59 14.23
C ASP A 699 -39.84 -24.25 13.03
N SER A 700 -39.79 -25.58 12.96
CA SER A 700 -40.46 -26.35 11.90
C SER A 700 -41.97 -26.26 12.04
N ALA A 701 -42.50 -26.34 13.27
CA ALA A 701 -43.92 -26.15 13.55
C ALA A 701 -44.40 -24.74 13.16
N TRP A 702 -43.56 -23.72 13.35
CA TRP A 702 -43.88 -22.35 12.91
C TRP A 702 -44.05 -22.23 11.40
N LEU A 703 -43.36 -23.02 10.56
CA LEU A 703 -43.56 -22.96 9.10
C LEU A 703 -44.98 -23.37 8.67
N ALA A 704 -45.62 -24.26 9.45
CA ALA A 704 -47.01 -24.63 9.24
C ALA A 704 -47.97 -23.61 9.87
N LYS A 705 -47.68 -23.18 11.11
CA LYS A 705 -48.53 -22.25 11.89
C LYS A 705 -48.51 -20.82 11.35
N GLY A 706 -47.35 -20.30 10.99
CA GLY A 706 -47.06 -18.92 10.57
C GLY A 706 -47.56 -18.54 9.17
N LYS A 707 -48.68 -19.11 8.72
CA LYS A 707 -49.34 -18.75 7.45
C LYS A 707 -50.44 -17.75 7.72
N SER A 708 -50.61 -16.78 6.82
CA SER A 708 -51.57 -15.68 6.99
C SER A 708 -53.02 -16.13 7.24
N GLY A 709 -53.42 -17.27 6.67
CA GLY A 709 -54.77 -17.83 6.83
C GLY A 709 -55.05 -18.42 8.22
N ASN A 710 -54.03 -18.66 9.04
CA ASN A 710 -54.17 -19.28 10.37
C ASN A 710 -54.36 -18.25 11.49
N PHE A 711 -54.42 -16.96 11.14
CA PHE A 711 -54.57 -15.87 12.09
C PHE A 711 -55.74 -14.98 11.69
N ASN A 712 -56.57 -14.62 12.67
CA ASN A 712 -57.71 -13.75 12.49
C ASN A 712 -57.48 -12.41 13.18
N LEU A 713 -57.80 -11.31 12.50
CA LEU A 713 -57.65 -9.96 13.05
C LEU A 713 -58.67 -9.75 14.18
N ALA A 714 -58.17 -9.50 15.39
CA ALA A 714 -58.98 -9.21 16.58
C ALA A 714 -59.18 -7.70 16.81
N GLY A 715 -58.47 -6.84 16.08
CA GLY A 715 -58.66 -5.37 16.07
C GLY A 715 -57.38 -4.57 16.34
N LYS A 716 -57.49 -3.23 16.42
CA LYS A 716 -56.34 -2.36 16.70
C LYS A 716 -55.88 -2.46 18.17
N ALA A 717 -54.57 -2.49 18.39
CA ALA A 717 -53.98 -2.55 19.72
C ALA A 717 -53.56 -1.15 20.22
N LYS A 718 -54.28 -0.62 21.22
CA LYS A 718 -53.96 0.67 21.87
C LYS A 718 -53.09 0.45 23.12
N VAL A 719 -51.86 -0.01 22.92
CA VAL A 719 -50.95 -0.42 24.01
C VAL A 719 -49.72 0.49 24.16
N GLY A 720 -49.78 1.72 23.63
CA GLY A 720 -48.66 2.69 23.66
C GLY A 720 -47.60 2.47 22.56
N GLY A 721 -46.62 3.38 22.48
CA GLY A 721 -45.52 3.36 21.50
C GLY A 721 -45.81 4.07 20.16
N ALA A 722 -44.75 4.35 19.39
CA ALA A 722 -44.81 5.22 18.20
C ALA A 722 -45.42 4.58 16.93
N HIS A 723 -45.39 3.24 16.83
CA HIS A 723 -45.81 2.50 15.63
C HIS A 723 -47.19 1.85 15.77
N GLU A 724 -47.87 1.64 14.64
CA GLU A 724 -49.16 0.93 14.54
C GLU A 724 -49.04 -0.50 15.07
N LYS A 725 -50.07 -0.98 15.78
CA LYS A 725 -50.11 -2.31 16.38
C LYS A 725 -51.50 -2.90 16.25
N GLU A 726 -51.57 -4.20 16.03
CA GLU A 726 -52.81 -4.95 15.84
C GLU A 726 -52.84 -6.18 16.74
N PHE A 727 -54.02 -6.55 17.23
CA PHE A 727 -54.23 -7.82 17.89
C PHE A 727 -54.72 -8.85 16.89
N TRP A 728 -54.13 -10.02 16.95
CA TRP A 728 -54.48 -11.19 16.15
C TRP A 728 -54.71 -12.39 17.05
N THR A 729 -55.52 -13.33 16.59
CA THR A 729 -55.80 -14.57 17.30
C THR A 729 -55.51 -15.73 16.37
N ASP A 730 -54.77 -16.73 16.85
CA ASP A 730 -54.51 -17.94 16.07
C ASP A 730 -55.66 -18.96 16.17
N GLU A 731 -55.55 -20.07 15.43
CA GLU A 731 -56.56 -21.15 15.45
C GLU A 731 -56.76 -21.79 16.83
N ALA A 732 -55.76 -21.71 17.71
CA ALA A 732 -55.84 -22.23 19.08
C ALA A 732 -56.48 -21.24 20.06
N GLY A 733 -56.81 -20.02 19.60
CA GLY A 733 -57.36 -18.95 20.44
C GLY A 733 -56.29 -18.14 21.19
N ASP A 734 -54.99 -18.41 20.98
CA ASP A 734 -53.93 -17.62 21.57
C ASP A 734 -53.91 -16.22 20.95
N ARG A 735 -53.65 -15.21 21.79
CA ARG A 735 -53.60 -13.82 21.35
C ARG A 735 -52.18 -13.39 21.02
N TRP A 736 -52.05 -12.59 19.97
CA TRP A 736 -50.78 -12.14 19.41
C TRP A 736 -50.84 -10.64 19.12
N LEU A 737 -49.70 -9.97 19.27
CA LEU A 737 -49.49 -8.58 18.93
C LEU A 737 -48.68 -8.50 17.62
N PHE A 738 -49.32 -8.02 16.56
CA PHE A 738 -48.69 -7.81 15.27
C PHE A 738 -48.26 -6.35 15.12
N LYS A 739 -47.02 -6.14 14.68
CA LYS A 739 -46.44 -4.83 14.37
C LYS A 739 -46.14 -4.77 12.86
N PRO A 740 -47.04 -4.23 12.03
CA PRO A 740 -46.81 -4.11 10.60
C PRO A 740 -45.65 -3.16 10.32
N VAL A 741 -44.82 -3.53 9.35
CA VAL A 741 -43.77 -2.66 8.80
C VAL A 741 -44.44 -1.55 7.98
N GLY A 742 -44.11 -0.29 8.30
CA GLY A 742 -44.72 0.87 7.64
C GLY A 742 -44.15 1.17 6.25
N LYS A 743 -42.87 0.84 6.02
CA LYS A 743 -42.17 1.06 4.75
C LYS A 743 -41.28 -0.13 4.41
N ALA A 744 -41.12 -0.44 3.12
CA ALA A 744 -40.27 -1.55 2.68
C ALA A 744 -38.81 -1.45 3.17
N GLU A 745 -38.27 -0.24 3.34
CA GLU A 745 -36.94 -0.01 3.89
C GLU A 745 -36.76 -0.45 5.35
N ASP A 746 -37.87 -0.63 6.08
CA ASP A 746 -37.90 -1.00 7.51
C ASP A 746 -38.18 -2.50 7.72
N GLU A 747 -38.24 -3.32 6.66
CA GLU A 747 -38.50 -4.78 6.77
C GLU A 747 -37.49 -5.50 7.66
N PHE A 748 -36.24 -5.02 7.69
CA PHE A 748 -35.19 -5.57 8.54
C PHE A 748 -35.53 -5.50 10.04
N ILE A 749 -36.40 -4.58 10.47
CA ILE A 749 -36.81 -4.43 11.88
C ILE A 749 -37.62 -5.66 12.32
N ALA A 750 -38.55 -6.14 11.48
CA ALA A 750 -39.34 -7.33 11.80
C ALA A 750 -38.47 -8.58 11.94
N HIS A 751 -37.48 -8.73 11.05
CA HIS A 751 -36.49 -9.79 11.14
C HIS A 751 -35.54 -9.64 12.33
N GLY A 752 -35.21 -8.40 12.72
CA GLY A 752 -34.44 -8.08 13.91
C GLY A 752 -35.15 -8.49 15.20
N GLU A 753 -36.46 -8.24 15.31
CA GLU A 753 -37.26 -8.68 16.46
C GLU A 753 -37.34 -10.22 16.56
N GLU A 754 -37.47 -10.93 15.44
CA GLU A 754 -37.41 -12.40 15.44
C GLU A 754 -36.01 -12.93 15.80
N ALA A 755 -34.95 -12.29 15.32
CA ALA A 755 -33.58 -12.64 15.66
C ALA A 755 -33.31 -12.48 17.16
N ALA A 756 -33.79 -11.39 17.76
CA ALA A 756 -33.70 -11.16 19.20
C ALA A 756 -34.37 -12.29 20.00
N TYR A 757 -35.55 -12.74 19.59
CA TYR A 757 -36.21 -13.91 20.20
C TYR A 757 -35.38 -15.19 20.03
N ARG A 758 -34.88 -15.48 18.82
CA ARG A 758 -34.12 -16.69 18.53
C ARG A 758 -32.80 -16.77 19.31
N ILE A 759 -32.16 -15.63 19.58
CA ILE A 759 -30.97 -15.54 20.44
C ILE A 759 -31.40 -15.64 21.91
N GLY A 760 -32.42 -14.88 22.32
CA GLY A 760 -32.93 -14.83 23.69
C GLY A 760 -33.34 -16.21 24.20
N ARG A 761 -34.01 -17.03 23.39
CA ARG A 761 -34.44 -18.38 23.79
C ARG A 761 -33.29 -19.35 24.09
N LEU A 762 -32.09 -19.09 23.58
CA LEU A 762 -30.89 -19.88 23.91
C LEU A 762 -30.37 -19.58 25.33
N ILE A 763 -30.79 -18.45 25.92
CA ILE A 763 -30.37 -17.95 27.23
C ILE A 763 -31.52 -18.12 28.25
N ASP A 764 -32.74 -17.73 27.88
CA ASP A 764 -33.97 -18.05 28.60
C ASP A 764 -34.94 -18.83 27.69
N PRO A 765 -35.09 -20.16 27.90
CA PRO A 765 -36.05 -20.97 27.15
C PRO A 765 -37.51 -20.49 27.22
N ASN A 766 -37.86 -19.60 28.15
CA ASN A 766 -39.19 -19.01 28.30
C ASN A 766 -39.35 -17.65 27.62
N ALA A 767 -38.36 -17.22 26.83
CA ALA A 767 -38.40 -15.97 26.08
C ALA A 767 -39.71 -15.86 25.28
N VAL A 768 -40.30 -14.65 25.29
CA VAL A 768 -41.57 -14.41 24.62
C VAL A 768 -41.40 -14.62 23.12
N GLU A 769 -42.21 -15.51 22.55
CA GLU A 769 -42.11 -15.86 21.14
C GLU A 769 -42.40 -14.66 20.24
N VAL A 770 -41.45 -14.37 19.35
CA VAL A 770 -41.56 -13.35 18.29
C VAL A 770 -41.13 -13.95 16.96
N ARG A 771 -41.93 -13.72 15.92
CA ARG A 771 -41.73 -14.29 14.59
C ARG A 771 -42.04 -13.27 13.52
N THR A 772 -41.47 -13.43 12.33
CA THR A 772 -41.86 -12.65 11.15
C THR A 772 -43.02 -13.34 10.43
N ILE A 773 -44.03 -12.58 10.03
CA ILE A 773 -45.18 -13.09 9.28
C ILE A 773 -45.77 -12.01 8.34
N PRO A 774 -46.24 -12.37 7.14
CA PRO A 774 -47.09 -11.50 6.34
C PRO A 774 -48.56 -11.62 6.78
N LEU A 775 -49.18 -10.53 7.23
CA LEU A 775 -50.60 -10.47 7.59
C LEU A 775 -51.28 -9.26 6.94
N ASN A 776 -52.50 -9.46 6.42
CA ASN A 776 -53.24 -8.44 5.64
C ASN A 776 -52.39 -7.75 4.55
N GLY A 777 -51.54 -8.52 3.86
CA GLY A 777 -50.68 -8.01 2.78
C GLY A 777 -49.50 -7.13 3.25
N ARG A 778 -49.24 -7.05 4.55
CA ARG A 778 -48.10 -6.33 5.13
C ARG A 778 -47.19 -7.30 5.88
N LEU A 779 -45.87 -7.18 5.67
CA LEU A 779 -44.89 -7.89 6.48
C LEU A 779 -44.81 -7.23 7.87
N GLY A 780 -44.60 -8.02 8.91
CA GLY A 780 -44.40 -7.50 10.26
C GLY A 780 -43.90 -8.56 11.22
N SER A 781 -43.55 -8.13 12.43
CA SER A 781 -43.29 -9.05 13.54
C SER A 781 -44.60 -9.36 14.26
N ILE A 782 -44.77 -10.60 14.67
CA ILE A 782 -45.86 -11.07 15.52
C ILE A 782 -45.30 -11.62 16.82
N GLN A 783 -45.75 -11.07 17.94
CA GLN A 783 -45.29 -11.42 19.28
C GLN A 783 -46.42 -12.05 20.09
N LYS A 784 -46.14 -13.14 20.80
CA LYS A 784 -47.15 -13.78 21.66
C LYS A 784 -47.56 -12.84 22.79
N TRP A 785 -48.85 -12.62 22.96
CA TRP A 785 -49.36 -11.70 23.98
C TRP A 785 -49.41 -12.37 25.36
N ARG A 786 -48.78 -11.75 26.36
CA ARG A 786 -48.77 -12.22 27.75
C ARG A 786 -49.94 -11.63 28.53
N THR A 787 -50.66 -12.46 29.27
CA THR A 787 -51.79 -12.07 30.13
C THR A 787 -51.55 -12.38 31.62
N ASP A 788 -50.40 -12.96 31.92
CA ASP A 788 -49.98 -13.52 33.20
C ASP A 788 -49.04 -12.58 33.97
N LEU A 789 -49.19 -11.27 33.77
CA LEU A 789 -48.38 -10.23 34.43
C LEU A 789 -48.92 -9.89 35.84
N LYS A 790 -48.01 -9.42 36.72
CA LYS A 790 -48.39 -8.86 38.03
C LYS A 790 -49.13 -7.53 37.89
N GLU A 791 -49.74 -7.06 38.97
CA GLU A 791 -50.39 -5.74 39.01
C GLU A 791 -49.36 -4.61 38.79
N LYS A 792 -48.22 -4.66 39.50
CA LYS A 792 -47.01 -3.88 39.19
C LYS A 792 -46.10 -4.73 38.31
N PHE A 793 -46.36 -4.72 37.01
CA PHE A 793 -45.67 -5.57 36.04
C PHE A 793 -44.34 -4.99 35.56
N ASP A 794 -44.16 -3.67 35.50
CA ASP A 794 -42.89 -3.07 35.09
C ASP A 794 -42.08 -2.53 36.28
N PHE A 795 -40.84 -2.13 36.01
CA PHE A 795 -39.90 -1.64 37.02
C PHE A 795 -39.82 -0.11 37.04
N SER A 796 -40.78 0.58 36.40
CA SER A 796 -40.75 2.03 36.34
C SER A 796 -40.96 2.68 37.72
N GLY A 797 -40.11 3.65 38.05
CA GLY A 797 -40.16 4.34 39.35
C GLY A 797 -39.81 3.46 40.55
N MET A 798 -39.19 2.29 40.35
CA MET A 798 -38.68 1.44 41.42
C MET A 798 -37.24 1.84 41.77
N ASP A 799 -36.91 1.91 43.07
CA ASP A 799 -35.54 2.08 43.50
C ASP A 799 -34.78 0.76 43.33
N PRO A 800 -33.54 0.74 42.81
CA PRO A 800 -32.75 -0.49 42.69
C PRO A 800 -32.58 -1.25 44.01
N SER A 801 -32.65 -0.57 45.16
CA SER A 801 -32.60 -1.20 46.49
C SER A 801 -33.85 -2.00 46.86
N ASP A 802 -34.97 -1.77 46.18
CA ASP A 802 -36.23 -2.51 46.34
C ASP A 802 -36.26 -3.82 45.52
N LEU A 803 -35.26 -4.06 44.66
CA LEU A 803 -35.17 -5.25 43.84
C LEU A 803 -34.77 -6.46 44.65
N THR A 804 -35.47 -7.58 44.44
CA THR A 804 -35.04 -8.85 45.02
C THR A 804 -33.79 -9.38 44.32
N THR A 805 -32.99 -10.21 44.99
CA THR A 805 -31.81 -10.83 44.38
C THR A 805 -32.16 -11.60 43.10
N LEU A 806 -33.30 -12.30 43.10
CA LEU A 806 -33.80 -13.03 41.93
C LEU A 806 -34.20 -12.09 40.78
N GLU A 807 -34.73 -10.90 41.07
CA GLU A 807 -35.03 -9.90 40.03
C GLU A 807 -33.76 -9.30 39.45
N ILE A 808 -32.75 -9.04 40.29
CA ILE A 808 -31.44 -8.54 39.85
C ILE A 808 -30.78 -9.55 38.90
N GLU A 809 -30.77 -10.84 39.25
CA GLU A 809 -30.21 -11.90 38.41
C GLU A 809 -30.91 -12.00 37.05
N GLN A 810 -32.24 -11.92 37.04
CA GLN A 810 -33.01 -12.01 35.79
C GLN A 810 -32.88 -10.75 34.93
N ILE A 811 -32.86 -9.55 35.52
CA ILE A 811 -32.57 -8.31 34.78
C ILE A 811 -31.15 -8.34 34.20
N GLN A 812 -30.17 -8.85 34.95
CA GLN A 812 -28.81 -9.04 34.43
C GLN A 812 -28.77 -10.02 33.26
N ARG A 813 -29.54 -11.13 33.33
CA ARG A 813 -29.70 -12.06 32.21
C ARG A 813 -30.26 -11.35 30.97
N GLU A 814 -31.30 -10.53 31.11
CA GLU A 814 -31.86 -9.77 29.99
C GLU A 814 -30.88 -8.73 29.43
N HIS A 815 -30.06 -8.09 30.27
CA HIS A 815 -28.99 -7.20 29.82
C HIS A 815 -27.91 -7.93 28.98
N VAL A 816 -27.67 -9.22 29.21
CA VAL A 816 -26.79 -10.02 28.34
C VAL A 816 -27.41 -10.16 26.95
N ILE A 817 -28.72 -10.35 26.86
CA ILE A 817 -29.44 -10.42 25.58
C ILE A 817 -29.34 -9.07 24.87
N ASP A 818 -29.64 -7.96 25.56
CA ASP A 818 -29.50 -6.60 25.01
C ASP A 818 -28.09 -6.33 24.49
N TRP A 819 -27.06 -6.74 25.24
CA TRP A 819 -25.67 -6.59 24.83
C TRP A 819 -25.34 -7.41 23.57
N LEU A 820 -25.80 -8.67 23.51
CA LEU A 820 -25.54 -9.56 22.37
C LEU A 820 -26.17 -9.04 21.07
N ILE A 821 -27.35 -8.44 21.15
CA ILE A 821 -28.06 -7.90 19.97
C ILE A 821 -27.78 -6.41 19.74
N SER A 822 -26.90 -5.79 20.55
CA SER A 822 -26.61 -4.36 20.53
C SER A 822 -27.86 -3.48 20.67
N ASN A 823 -28.83 -3.91 21.50
CA ASN A 823 -29.99 -3.09 21.83
C ASN A 823 -29.58 -1.96 22.79
N HIS A 824 -29.89 -0.73 22.40
CA HIS A 824 -29.57 0.48 23.18
C HIS A 824 -30.80 1.18 23.76
N ASP A 825 -32.01 0.66 23.48
CA ASP A 825 -33.26 1.24 23.97
C ASP A 825 -33.80 0.53 25.22
N GLY A 826 -33.00 -0.32 25.87
CA GLY A 826 -33.34 -1.03 27.11
C GLY A 826 -33.69 -0.08 28.26
N HIS A 827 -34.92 -0.13 28.78
CA HIS A 827 -35.33 0.67 29.94
C HIS A 827 -36.35 -0.04 30.85
N ALA A 828 -36.51 0.47 32.08
CA ALA A 828 -37.30 -0.17 33.16
C ALA A 828 -38.78 -0.48 32.85
N LYS A 829 -39.34 0.03 31.74
CA LYS A 829 -40.73 -0.28 31.31
C LYS A 829 -40.81 -1.46 30.35
N GLN A 830 -39.68 -1.93 29.82
CA GLN A 830 -39.61 -2.99 28.82
C GLN A 830 -39.39 -4.36 29.46
N PHE A 831 -38.83 -4.41 30.67
CA PHE A 831 -38.73 -5.62 31.49
C PHE A 831 -40.05 -5.84 32.24
N LEU A 832 -40.65 -7.02 32.09
CA LEU A 832 -42.01 -7.29 32.56
C LEU A 832 -42.03 -8.48 33.53
N ARG A 833 -42.62 -8.29 34.70
CA ARG A 833 -42.71 -9.28 35.77
C ARG A 833 -44.00 -10.10 35.67
N GLY A 834 -43.84 -11.39 35.42
CA GLY A 834 -44.90 -12.39 35.50
C GLY A 834 -45.37 -12.66 36.93
N ARG A 835 -46.59 -13.17 37.08
CA ARG A 835 -47.14 -13.59 38.39
C ARG A 835 -46.33 -14.72 39.03
N ASP A 836 -45.64 -15.50 38.22
CA ASP A 836 -44.68 -16.53 38.61
C ASP A 836 -43.36 -15.95 39.17
N GLY A 837 -43.18 -14.62 39.13
CA GLY A 837 -41.98 -13.94 39.61
C GLY A 837 -40.83 -13.93 38.60
N LYS A 838 -41.04 -14.42 37.38
CA LYS A 838 -40.07 -14.29 36.29
C LYS A 838 -40.10 -12.90 35.69
N VAL A 839 -38.93 -12.42 35.27
CA VAL A 839 -38.73 -11.18 34.49
C VAL A 839 -38.51 -11.55 33.04
#